data_AF-A0A1K0IS07-F1
#
_entry.id   AF-A0A1K0IS07-F1
#
_cell.length_a   1.000
_cell.length_b   1.000
_cell.length_c   1.000
_cell.angle_alpha   90.00
_cell.angle_beta   90.00
_cell.angle_gamma   90.00
#
_symmetry.space_group_name_H-M   'P 1'
#
loop_
_entity.id
_entity.type
_entity.pdbx_description
1 polymer ?
#
loop_
_entity_poly.entity_id
_entity_poly.type
_entity_poly.pdbx_seq_one_letter_code
_entity_poly.pdbx_strand_id
1 'polypeptide(L)'
;MHSTQILPQQKRRLRLTAVAAAASMLAAACGSGDDNNGNGSNPNAKPANIGTVTINSYNGTTDDLLTAGLGKDGLASATAPLPANPTAPTAAELRRYAIHTNYRAIVDTTASGGYGSLYGPNVDAQGNVTGSEGKVAGVEYLAFSDDGSGQQNVTMLVQIPASFNTSKPCVITATSSGSRGVYGAIATGEWGLKRGCAVAYTDKGTGAAPHDLDTDTVPLIDGTRATRAAAGKNAQFAAPAGATSLADFTAANPHRLAFKHAHSQRNPEKDWGKFTLQAVEFAIWAINDRFGAVSANGTRQRTLDKDRIVVIASSVSNGGGAAVAAAEQDAGGLIDGVAVGEPNLNMPTNTGIVVQRGATPVAASGRTLYDYITTANLLQHCAARATALTQAPFYTNPATATFFSNRCQTLAEKGLVSGANTDEQSASALQALRAAGWEAESDDLHPSLAVLDVAAAISVNYANAYAQASVTDRLCGYSFASTLADLKPAAIAPAALASMFATGNGVPPQPPVQLINDLDPQHGPYLNLASVSPSTLREDLNYDGANCLRSLLAGSDAAARALQAGQALTLRNGNLRGKPAVIVHGRSDGLLPVNHTSRPYLGLNRQQEGVTSKLSYVEVENAQHFDAFIGLVPGYSNRYVPLHVYLNRALDAVYDNLTAGKALPPSQVLRTTPRGGTLNTPAPALLPSNVPPFAASPAAGNAITVNANTVQVPD
;
A
#
# COMPACT_ATOMS: atom_id res chain seq x y z
N MET A 1 18.94 -5.47 -66.30
CA MET A 1 18.32 -6.17 -67.45
C MET A 1 17.35 -7.18 -66.85
N HIS A 2 16.04 -7.26 -67.08
CA HIS A 2 14.96 -6.60 -67.83
C HIS A 2 13.68 -7.20 -67.15
N SER A 3 12.52 -6.59 -66.96
CA SER A 3 11.96 -5.34 -67.44
C SER A 3 10.82 -4.90 -66.51
N THR A 4 10.70 -3.59 -66.39
CA THR A 4 9.52 -2.76 -66.13
C THR A 4 8.36 -3.05 -67.11
N GLN A 5 7.11 -2.80 -66.71
CA GLN A 5 6.17 -1.78 -67.27
C GLN A 5 4.70 -2.05 -66.87
N ILE A 6 4.02 -1.16 -66.11
CA ILE A 6 3.20 0.03 -66.47
C ILE A 6 1.68 -0.26 -66.65
N LEU A 7 0.90 0.53 -65.88
CA LEU A 7 -0.56 0.83 -65.84
C LEU A 7 -1.31 0.95 -67.19
N PRO A 8 -2.66 0.91 -67.21
CA PRO A 8 -3.40 2.19 -67.19
C PRO A 8 -4.75 2.22 -66.43
N GLN A 9 -4.91 3.35 -65.75
CA GLN A 9 -6.10 4.18 -65.58
C GLN A 9 -7.17 4.15 -66.71
N GLN A 10 -8.48 4.13 -66.38
CA GLN A 10 -9.45 5.25 -66.53
C GLN A 10 -10.94 4.84 -66.76
N LYS A 11 -11.79 5.39 -65.87
CA LYS A 11 -13.05 6.15 -66.13
C LYS A 11 -14.13 5.58 -67.07
N ARG A 12 -15.37 5.53 -66.55
CA ARG A 12 -16.54 6.33 -67.01
C ARG A 12 -17.76 6.04 -66.11
N ARG A 13 -18.31 7.07 -65.43
CA ARG A 13 -19.52 7.87 -65.79
C ARG A 13 -20.82 7.17 -65.35
N LEU A 14 -21.90 7.79 -64.88
CA LEU A 14 -22.34 9.17 -64.57
C LEU A 14 -23.82 8.97 -64.16
N ARG A 15 -24.35 9.48 -63.04
CA ARG A 15 -25.31 10.61 -62.95
C ARG A 15 -25.95 10.51 -61.55
N LEU A 16 -25.75 11.48 -60.66
CA LEU A 16 -26.47 12.77 -60.48
C LEU A 16 -27.90 12.61 -59.93
N THR A 17 -28.08 12.98 -58.65
CA THR A 17 -28.82 14.20 -58.30
C THR A 17 -28.36 14.77 -56.96
N ALA A 18 -28.05 16.08 -56.96
CA ALA A 18 -27.80 16.96 -55.82
C ALA A 18 -29.13 17.30 -55.09
N VAL A 19 -29.17 17.84 -53.86
CA VAL A 19 -28.92 19.26 -53.54
C VAL A 19 -28.82 19.45 -52.00
N ALA A 20 -27.67 19.98 -51.57
CA ALA A 20 -27.42 21.13 -50.66
C ALA A 20 -28.04 21.16 -49.24
N ALA A 21 -27.40 21.67 -48.19
CA ALA A 21 -26.38 22.72 -48.07
C ALA A 21 -25.48 22.47 -46.83
N ALA A 22 -24.16 22.65 -46.96
CA ALA A 22 -23.33 23.77 -46.45
C ALA A 22 -22.93 23.59 -44.96
N ALA A 23 -21.67 23.25 -44.66
CA ALA A 23 -20.51 24.16 -44.51
C ALA A 23 -20.63 24.96 -43.19
N SER A 24 -19.65 25.08 -42.30
CA SER A 24 -18.20 24.86 -42.26
C SER A 24 -17.80 25.17 -40.80
N MET A 25 -16.82 24.53 -40.17
CA MET A 25 -15.44 25.02 -39.95
C MET A 25 -14.77 24.03 -38.99
N LEU A 26 -13.63 23.40 -39.33
CA LEU A 26 -12.26 23.87 -39.11
C LEU A 26 -11.87 24.06 -37.64
N ALA A 27 -10.90 23.23 -37.22
CA ALA A 27 -9.85 23.47 -36.23
C ALA A 27 -10.23 23.86 -34.78
N ALA A 28 -9.88 22.96 -33.85
CA ALA A 28 -9.33 23.35 -32.56
C ALA A 28 -8.23 22.35 -32.16
N ALA A 29 -7.05 22.55 -32.73
CA ALA A 29 -5.78 22.15 -32.13
C ALA A 29 -5.10 23.43 -31.62
N CYS A 30 -4.52 23.34 -30.42
CA CYS A 30 -3.59 24.28 -29.76
C CYS A 30 -4.15 25.57 -29.12
N GLY A 31 -3.76 25.74 -27.85
CA GLY A 31 -3.89 26.90 -26.97
C GLY A 31 -4.37 26.44 -25.58
N SER A 32 -3.62 26.37 -24.47
CA SER A 32 -2.46 27.16 -24.04
C SER A 32 -2.52 28.59 -24.55
N GLY A 33 -3.60 29.26 -24.16
CA GLY A 33 -3.67 30.72 -24.11
C GLY A 33 -3.78 31.09 -22.65
N ASP A 34 -2.73 31.70 -22.11
CA ASP A 34 -2.86 32.64 -21.00
C ASP A 34 -3.80 33.75 -21.45
N ASP A 35 -5.10 33.59 -21.21
CA ASP A 35 -6.05 34.69 -21.30
C ASP A 35 -5.88 35.56 -20.06
N ASN A 36 -4.83 36.39 -20.10
CA ASN A 36 -4.75 37.67 -19.41
C ASN A 36 -5.78 38.65 -20.01
N ASN A 37 -7.04 38.25 -20.05
CA ASN A 37 -8.14 39.20 -20.13
C ASN A 37 -8.49 39.58 -18.70
N GLY A 38 -8.28 40.85 -18.35
CA GLY A 38 -8.41 41.44 -17.02
C GLY A 38 -9.81 41.43 -16.41
N ASN A 39 -10.44 40.25 -16.36
CA ASN A 39 -11.70 39.96 -15.69
C ASN A 39 -11.61 38.65 -14.91
N GLY A 40 -10.49 38.42 -14.21
CA GLY A 40 -10.30 37.73 -12.92
C GLY A 40 -11.07 36.47 -12.51
N SER A 41 -11.77 35.73 -13.38
CA SER A 41 -12.49 34.51 -12.98
C SER A 41 -11.67 33.24 -13.24
N ASN A 42 -11.24 32.59 -12.15
CA ASN A 42 -10.76 31.21 -12.14
C ASN A 42 -11.70 30.41 -11.23
N PRO A 43 -12.90 30.01 -11.70
CA PRO A 43 -13.89 29.35 -10.85
C PRO A 43 -13.34 28.07 -10.22
N ASN A 44 -13.67 27.81 -8.95
CA ASN A 44 -13.30 26.59 -8.26
C ASN A 44 -14.18 25.41 -8.75
N ALA A 45 -13.88 24.90 -9.94
CA ALA A 45 -14.57 23.76 -10.51
C ALA A 45 -14.14 22.45 -9.82
N LYS A 46 -15.11 21.63 -9.41
CA LYS A 46 -14.86 20.30 -8.87
C LYS A 46 -14.26 19.40 -9.97
N PRO A 47 -13.19 18.63 -9.71
CA PRO A 47 -12.64 17.72 -10.72
C PRO A 47 -13.69 16.73 -11.20
N ALA A 48 -13.72 16.46 -12.51
CA ALA A 48 -14.81 15.72 -13.15
C ALA A 48 -14.93 14.26 -12.68
N ASN A 49 -13.83 13.65 -12.26
CA ASN A 49 -13.79 12.30 -11.69
C ASN A 49 -14.34 12.22 -10.26
N ILE A 50 -14.44 13.36 -9.55
CA ILE A 50 -14.95 13.37 -8.17
C ILE A 50 -16.47 13.37 -8.22
N GLY A 51 -17.08 12.34 -7.62
CA GLY A 51 -18.52 12.17 -7.51
C GLY A 51 -19.19 13.12 -6.52
N THR A 52 -20.32 12.68 -5.95
CA THR A 52 -21.00 13.42 -4.87
C THR A 52 -20.08 13.55 -3.66
N VAL A 53 -20.04 14.74 -3.07
CA VAL A 53 -19.17 15.07 -1.94
C VAL A 53 -20.00 15.21 -0.67
N THR A 54 -19.67 14.43 0.34
CA THR A 54 -20.19 14.58 1.71
C THR A 54 -19.21 15.41 2.52
N ILE A 55 -19.71 16.42 3.25
CA ILE A 55 -18.89 17.32 4.06
C ILE A 55 -19.34 17.21 5.52
N ASN A 56 -18.42 16.84 6.41
CA ASN A 56 -18.66 16.77 7.85
C ASN A 56 -17.74 17.76 8.60
N SER A 57 -18.25 18.37 9.66
CA SER A 57 -17.48 19.26 10.54
C SER A 57 -17.32 18.64 11.92
N TYR A 58 -16.12 18.77 12.49
CA TYR A 58 -15.76 18.19 13.79
C TYR A 58 -15.21 19.27 14.73
N ASN A 59 -15.66 19.25 15.99
CA ASN A 59 -15.40 20.31 16.96
C ASN A 59 -14.05 20.20 17.69
N GLY A 60 -13.37 19.05 17.60
CA GLY A 60 -12.11 18.80 18.31
C GLY A 60 -12.27 18.40 19.77
N THR A 61 -13.50 18.22 20.26
CA THR A 61 -13.81 17.87 21.66
C THR A 61 -14.43 16.49 21.76
N THR A 62 -15.64 16.31 21.20
CA THR A 62 -16.39 15.04 21.21
C THR A 62 -16.07 14.18 20.00
N ASP A 63 -15.60 14.80 18.92
CA ASP A 63 -15.15 14.17 17.68
C ASP A 63 -14.13 15.10 17.01
N ASP A 64 -13.21 14.52 16.26
CA ASP A 64 -12.08 15.22 15.64
C ASP A 64 -11.56 14.47 14.40
N LEU A 65 -10.71 15.14 13.62
CA LEU A 65 -10.20 14.61 12.36
C LEU A 65 -9.24 13.43 12.54
N LEU A 66 -8.40 13.46 13.58
CA LEU A 66 -7.31 12.51 13.76
C LEU A 66 -7.73 11.29 14.58
N THR A 67 -8.46 11.52 15.68
CA THR A 67 -8.72 10.47 16.68
C THR A 67 -10.19 10.07 16.78
N ALA A 68 -11.09 10.69 16.01
CA ALA A 68 -12.54 10.49 16.10
C ALA A 68 -13.12 10.67 17.52
N GLY A 69 -12.54 11.60 18.29
CA GLY A 69 -12.87 11.89 19.68
C GLY A 69 -12.17 11.02 20.73
N LEU A 70 -11.34 10.06 20.33
CA LEU A 70 -10.68 9.10 21.23
C LEU A 70 -9.50 9.71 22.01
N GLY A 71 -8.81 10.69 21.44
CA GLY A 71 -7.55 11.21 21.97
C GLY A 71 -6.39 10.22 21.85
N LYS A 72 -5.20 10.63 22.32
CA LYS A 72 -4.00 9.79 22.33
C LYS A 72 -4.26 8.49 23.11
N ASP A 73 -5.00 8.58 24.22
CA ASP A 73 -5.20 7.47 25.14
C ASP A 73 -6.20 6.46 24.57
N GLY A 74 -7.27 6.94 23.92
CA GLY A 74 -8.21 6.05 23.24
C GLY A 74 -7.59 5.35 22.03
N LEU A 75 -6.65 5.96 21.31
CA LEU A 75 -5.89 5.28 20.25
C LEU A 75 -4.90 4.24 20.80
N ALA A 76 -4.28 4.51 21.97
CA ALA A 76 -3.39 3.55 22.63
C ALA A 76 -4.14 2.38 23.32
N SER A 77 -5.43 2.54 23.58
CA SER A 77 -6.27 1.50 24.18
C SER A 77 -6.32 0.24 23.30
N ALA A 78 -6.03 -0.91 23.90
CA ALA A 78 -6.27 -2.21 23.29
C ALA A 78 -7.77 -2.55 23.19
N THR A 79 -8.61 -1.87 23.98
CA THR A 79 -10.08 -1.98 23.89
C THR A 79 -10.58 -1.11 22.74
N ALA A 80 -11.14 -1.76 21.72
CA ALA A 80 -11.70 -1.10 20.56
C ALA A 80 -13.01 -0.34 20.87
N PRO A 81 -13.30 0.77 20.19
CA PRO A 81 -14.57 1.48 20.29
C PRO A 81 -15.66 0.75 19.49
N LEU A 82 -16.16 -0.35 20.04
CA LEU A 82 -17.15 -1.21 19.37
C LEU A 82 -18.47 -0.47 19.12
N PRO A 83 -19.15 -0.72 17.98
CA PRO A 83 -20.49 -0.19 17.72
C PRO A 83 -21.51 -0.69 18.76
N ALA A 84 -22.50 0.15 19.07
CA ALA A 84 -23.57 -0.20 20.00
C ALA A 84 -24.43 -1.37 19.50
N ASN A 85 -24.73 -1.40 18.19
CA ASN A 85 -25.30 -2.54 17.51
C ASN A 85 -24.29 -3.12 16.51
N PRO A 86 -23.62 -4.25 16.83
CA PRO A 86 -22.54 -4.76 16.01
C PRO A 86 -23.00 -5.32 14.65
N THR A 87 -24.27 -5.65 14.46
CA THR A 87 -24.81 -6.14 13.17
C THR A 87 -25.38 -5.02 12.29
N ALA A 88 -25.55 -3.81 12.83
CA ALA A 88 -26.00 -2.64 12.09
C ALA A 88 -25.30 -1.38 12.63
N PRO A 89 -23.97 -1.29 12.51
CA PRO A 89 -23.22 -0.14 12.99
C PRO A 89 -23.54 1.09 12.14
N THR A 90 -23.57 2.25 12.78
CA THR A 90 -23.72 3.53 12.07
C THR A 90 -22.41 3.93 11.36
N ALA A 91 -22.52 4.78 10.35
CA ALA A 91 -21.35 5.35 9.66
C ALA A 91 -20.36 6.05 10.62
N ALA A 92 -20.87 6.74 11.65
CA ALA A 92 -20.04 7.43 12.64
C ALA A 92 -19.28 6.44 13.55
N GLU A 93 -19.92 5.35 13.98
CA GLU A 93 -19.27 4.30 14.75
C GLU A 93 -18.20 3.58 13.92
N LEU A 94 -18.50 3.27 12.66
CA LEU A 94 -17.54 2.66 11.73
C LEU A 94 -16.34 3.57 11.47
N ARG A 95 -16.55 4.88 11.27
CA ARG A 95 -15.45 5.85 11.13
C ARG A 95 -14.55 5.85 12.36
N ARG A 96 -15.12 5.94 13.57
CA ARG A 96 -14.35 5.92 14.81
C ARG A 96 -13.56 4.62 14.98
N TYR A 97 -14.20 3.49 14.69
CA TYR A 97 -13.54 2.19 14.78
C TYR A 97 -12.45 2.00 13.71
N ALA A 98 -12.67 2.50 12.49
CA ALA A 98 -11.69 2.48 11.43
C ALA A 98 -10.46 3.33 11.77
N ILE A 99 -10.66 4.53 12.34
CA ILE A 99 -9.56 5.40 12.78
C ILE A 99 -8.75 4.74 13.89
N HIS A 100 -9.41 4.18 14.93
CA HIS A 100 -8.72 3.43 15.99
C HIS A 100 -7.89 2.27 15.44
N THR A 101 -8.52 1.41 14.63
CA THR A 101 -7.88 0.19 14.13
C THR A 101 -6.72 0.52 13.20
N ASN A 102 -6.92 1.42 12.24
CA ASN A 102 -5.90 1.73 11.24
C ASN A 102 -4.74 2.54 11.83
N TYR A 103 -4.97 3.36 12.85
CA TYR A 103 -3.89 4.02 13.56
C TYR A 103 -2.97 2.97 14.22
N ARG A 104 -3.56 2.06 15.01
CA ARG A 104 -2.83 0.97 15.70
C ARG A 104 -2.20 -0.04 14.76
N ALA A 105 -2.67 -0.12 13.53
CA ALA A 105 -2.16 -1.07 12.54
C ALA A 105 -0.96 -0.53 11.73
N ILE A 106 -0.64 0.77 11.87
CA ILE A 106 0.50 1.39 11.18
C ILE A 106 1.64 1.69 12.13
N VAL A 107 1.36 2.10 13.38
CA VAL A 107 2.40 2.50 14.34
C VAL A 107 2.38 1.65 15.62
N ASP A 108 3.52 1.55 16.29
CA ASP A 108 3.58 1.05 17.67
C ASP A 108 2.85 2.05 18.57
N THR A 109 1.80 1.62 19.27
CA THR A 109 1.01 2.50 20.16
C THR A 109 1.34 2.28 21.63
N THR A 110 2.41 1.53 21.93
CA THR A 110 2.87 1.32 23.29
C THR A 110 3.67 2.51 23.79
N ALA A 111 3.44 2.91 25.05
CA ALA A 111 4.20 4.01 25.67
C ALA A 111 5.71 3.72 25.70
N SER A 112 6.09 2.46 25.95
CA SER A 112 7.50 2.04 25.90
C SER A 112 8.08 2.05 24.49
N GLY A 113 7.26 1.97 23.43
CA GLY A 113 7.65 2.10 22.03
C GLY A 113 7.83 3.53 21.53
N GLY A 114 7.70 4.53 22.41
CA GLY A 114 7.83 5.95 22.06
C GLY A 114 6.51 6.64 21.73
N TYR A 115 5.38 5.94 21.78
CA TYR A 115 4.07 6.56 21.62
C TYR A 115 3.77 7.49 22.81
N GLY A 116 3.43 8.73 22.50
CA GLY A 116 3.20 9.81 23.46
C GLY A 116 4.46 10.57 23.89
N SER A 117 5.66 10.14 23.49
CA SER A 117 6.94 10.79 23.84
C SER A 117 7.81 11.18 22.65
N LEU A 118 7.81 10.37 21.58
CA LEU A 118 8.55 10.62 20.34
C LEU A 118 7.62 10.91 19.16
N TYR A 119 6.42 10.36 19.19
CA TYR A 119 5.34 10.55 18.21
C TYR A 119 4.00 10.28 18.89
N GLY A 120 2.89 10.48 18.18
CA GLY A 120 1.54 10.32 18.70
C GLY A 120 0.85 11.65 18.95
N PRO A 121 -0.49 11.71 19.03
CA PRO A 121 -1.27 12.93 18.87
C PRO A 121 -0.87 14.12 19.77
N ASN A 122 -0.35 13.85 20.97
CA ASN A 122 0.06 14.86 21.95
C ASN A 122 1.46 15.45 21.72
N VAL A 123 2.26 14.86 20.84
CA VAL A 123 3.55 15.40 20.43
C VAL A 123 3.30 16.45 19.35
N ASP A 124 3.61 17.71 19.60
CA ASP A 124 3.32 18.80 18.66
C ASP A 124 4.18 18.75 17.38
N ALA A 125 3.92 19.66 16.44
CA ALA A 125 4.66 19.74 15.18
C ALA A 125 6.15 20.08 15.34
N GLN A 126 6.59 20.51 16.52
CA GLN A 126 7.99 20.79 16.83
C GLN A 126 8.65 19.62 17.58
N GLY A 127 7.90 18.55 17.87
CA GLY A 127 8.37 17.39 18.61
C GLY A 127 8.28 17.54 20.13
N ASN A 128 7.61 18.57 20.64
CA ASN A 128 7.44 18.74 22.09
C ASN A 128 6.28 17.88 22.60
N VAL A 129 6.48 17.22 23.73
CA VAL A 129 5.42 16.49 24.43
C VAL A 129 4.51 17.49 25.15
N THR A 130 3.22 17.48 24.81
CA THR A 130 2.21 18.32 25.46
C THR A 130 1.29 17.49 26.37
N GLY A 131 0.56 18.17 27.27
CA GLY A 131 -0.51 17.56 28.07
C GLY A 131 -1.85 17.39 27.33
N SER A 132 -1.89 17.67 26.02
CA SER A 132 -3.10 17.57 25.20
C SER A 132 -3.41 16.13 24.81
N GLU A 133 -4.67 15.83 24.53
CA GLU A 133 -5.09 14.57 23.88
C GLU A 133 -4.83 14.57 22.36
N GLY A 134 -4.36 15.68 21.80
CA GLY A 134 -3.98 15.77 20.38
C GLY A 134 -5.15 15.76 19.40
N LYS A 135 -6.37 16.09 19.86
CA LYS A 135 -7.58 16.15 19.03
C LYS A 135 -7.51 17.34 18.06
N VAL A 136 -7.94 17.13 16.82
CA VAL A 136 -7.86 18.14 15.74
C VAL A 136 -9.25 18.50 15.21
N ALA A 137 -9.74 19.69 15.53
CA ALA A 137 -10.98 20.23 14.95
C ALA A 137 -10.81 20.52 13.44
N GLY A 138 -11.90 20.48 12.68
CA GLY A 138 -11.85 20.83 11.26
C GLY A 138 -12.99 20.24 10.45
N VAL A 139 -12.75 20.03 9.16
CA VAL A 139 -13.74 19.46 8.24
C VAL A 139 -13.16 18.32 7.42
N GLU A 140 -14.05 17.45 6.99
CA GLU A 140 -13.76 16.27 6.21
C GLU A 140 -14.65 16.23 4.97
N TYR A 141 -14.04 16.09 3.80
CA TYR A 141 -14.70 15.96 2.50
C TYR A 141 -14.50 14.53 2.00
N LEU A 142 -15.59 13.77 1.81
CA LEU A 142 -15.58 12.37 1.39
C LEU A 142 -16.27 12.22 0.04
N ALA A 143 -15.62 11.55 -0.91
CA ALA A 143 -16.17 11.27 -2.23
C ALA A 143 -15.54 10.03 -2.86
N PHE A 144 -16.20 9.48 -3.89
CA PHE A 144 -15.54 8.57 -4.82
C PHE A 144 -14.85 9.36 -5.93
N SER A 145 -13.68 8.89 -6.35
CA SER A 145 -13.17 9.10 -7.71
C SER A 145 -13.59 7.93 -8.59
N ASP A 146 -14.31 8.26 -9.66
CA ASP A 146 -14.85 7.29 -10.61
C ASP A 146 -15.04 7.94 -11.99
N ASP A 147 -15.10 7.14 -13.04
CA ASP A 147 -15.34 7.60 -14.42
C ASP A 147 -16.84 7.67 -14.77
N GLY A 148 -17.72 7.47 -13.77
CA GLY A 148 -19.18 7.43 -13.92
C GLY A 148 -19.72 6.00 -14.11
N SER A 149 -18.86 4.99 -14.21
CA SER A 149 -19.25 3.59 -14.31
C SER A 149 -19.74 3.00 -12.99
N GLY A 150 -19.24 3.49 -11.86
CA GLY A 150 -19.39 2.89 -10.53
C GLY A 150 -18.50 1.65 -10.32
N GLN A 151 -17.60 1.33 -11.26
CA GLN A 151 -16.70 0.17 -11.15
C GLN A 151 -15.34 0.54 -10.55
N GLN A 152 -14.97 1.83 -10.53
CA GLN A 152 -13.73 2.26 -9.91
C GLN A 152 -13.92 2.56 -8.44
N ASN A 153 -14.87 3.44 -8.13
CA ASN A 153 -15.25 3.90 -6.80
C ASN A 153 -14.07 3.95 -5.82
N VAL A 154 -13.05 4.73 -6.19
CA VAL A 154 -11.86 4.92 -5.37
C VAL A 154 -12.20 5.90 -4.27
N THR A 155 -12.13 5.47 -3.01
CA THR A 155 -12.51 6.33 -1.89
C THR A 155 -11.45 7.41 -1.69
N MET A 156 -11.87 8.67 -1.66
CA MET A 156 -11.02 9.83 -1.41
C MET A 156 -11.55 10.62 -0.22
N LEU A 157 -10.62 11.07 0.61
CA LEU A 157 -10.91 11.88 1.79
C LEU A 157 -9.99 13.08 1.82
N VAL A 158 -10.53 14.27 2.09
CA VAL A 158 -9.72 15.45 2.40
C VAL A 158 -10.07 15.92 3.79
N GLN A 159 -9.07 15.98 4.66
CA GLN A 159 -9.20 16.57 5.99
C GLN A 159 -8.52 17.95 5.99
N ILE A 160 -9.25 18.97 6.43
CA ILE A 160 -8.74 20.35 6.53
C ILE A 160 -8.87 20.79 7.99
N PRO A 161 -7.76 20.91 8.74
CA PRO A 161 -7.82 21.28 10.14
C PRO A 161 -8.29 22.73 10.30
N ALA A 162 -8.92 23.05 11.42
CA ALA A 162 -9.33 24.42 11.76
C ALA A 162 -8.13 25.38 11.87
N SER A 163 -6.94 24.85 12.11
CA SER A 163 -5.65 25.57 12.13
C SER A 163 -5.04 25.81 10.74
N PHE A 164 -5.73 25.47 9.64
CA PHE A 164 -5.20 25.64 8.29
C PHE A 164 -4.81 27.09 8.00
N ASN A 165 -3.58 27.30 7.55
CA ASN A 165 -3.00 28.63 7.32
C ASN A 165 -2.99 28.97 5.82
N THR A 166 -3.89 29.84 5.38
CA THR A 166 -4.00 30.27 3.97
C THR A 166 -2.80 31.08 3.48
N SER A 167 -1.98 31.65 4.38
CA SER A 167 -0.75 32.37 4.04
C SER A 167 0.47 31.44 3.90
N LYS A 168 0.36 30.21 4.40
CA LYS A 168 1.37 29.14 4.26
C LYS A 168 0.68 27.80 3.97
N PRO A 169 -0.12 27.72 2.90
CA PRO A 169 -0.99 26.58 2.69
C PRO A 169 -0.16 25.37 2.27
N CYS A 170 -0.49 24.21 2.84
CA CYS A 170 0.19 22.96 2.54
C CYS A 170 -0.79 21.79 2.49
N VAL A 171 -0.44 20.79 1.69
CA VAL A 171 -1.11 19.50 1.57
C VAL A 171 -0.07 18.41 1.75
N ILE A 172 -0.43 17.36 2.49
CA ILE A 172 0.27 16.08 2.37
C ILE A 172 -0.66 15.03 1.81
N THR A 173 -0.14 14.11 1.00
CA THR A 173 -0.89 12.89 0.69
C THR A 173 -0.69 11.86 1.79
N ALA A 174 -1.75 11.16 2.13
CA ALA A 174 -1.72 10.00 3.01
C ALA A 174 -2.44 8.85 2.29
N THR A 175 -1.76 8.32 1.27
CA THR A 175 -2.28 7.18 0.50
C THR A 175 -2.24 5.91 1.36
N SER A 176 -3.31 5.10 1.34
CA SER A 176 -3.41 3.94 2.25
C SER A 176 -2.27 2.93 2.07
N SER A 177 -1.81 2.34 3.18
CA SER A 177 -0.87 1.22 3.17
C SER A 177 -1.61 -0.11 2.89
N GLY A 178 -0.88 -1.11 2.38
CA GLY A 178 -1.44 -2.43 2.08
C GLY A 178 -2.64 -2.36 1.13
N SER A 179 -3.76 -2.96 1.50
CA SER A 179 -5.04 -2.90 0.76
C SER A 179 -6.17 -2.26 1.59
N ARG A 180 -5.79 -1.46 2.59
CA ARG A 180 -6.71 -0.84 3.55
C ARG A 180 -7.62 0.18 2.86
N GLY A 181 -8.73 0.50 3.54
CA GLY A 181 -9.62 1.60 3.15
C GLY A 181 -8.97 2.98 3.33
N VAL A 182 -9.77 4.04 3.13
CA VAL A 182 -9.28 5.42 3.08
C VAL A 182 -8.62 5.91 4.38
N TYR A 183 -9.04 5.39 5.53
CA TYR A 183 -8.42 5.67 6.84
C TYR A 183 -7.13 4.87 7.09
N GLY A 184 -6.71 4.01 6.16
CA GLY A 184 -5.55 3.12 6.28
C GLY A 184 -4.20 3.82 6.43
N ALA A 185 -4.15 5.15 6.24
CA ALA A 185 -2.97 5.97 6.41
C ALA A 185 -3.15 7.10 7.44
N ILE A 186 -4.18 7.01 8.30
CA ILE A 186 -4.51 8.05 9.29
C ILE A 186 -3.31 8.44 10.17
N ALA A 187 -2.49 7.46 10.58
CA ALA A 187 -1.29 7.72 11.38
C ALA A 187 -0.21 8.50 10.61
N THR A 188 -0.10 8.34 9.29
CA THR A 188 0.85 9.13 8.48
C THR A 188 0.29 10.52 8.14
N GLY A 189 -1.03 10.67 8.10
CA GLY A 189 -1.72 11.96 7.95
C GLY A 189 -1.57 12.87 9.18
N GLU A 190 -1.30 12.30 10.36
CA GLU A 190 -1.11 13.01 11.63
C GLU A 190 -0.12 14.18 11.50
N TRP A 191 1.02 13.96 10.83
CA TRP A 191 2.05 14.98 10.65
C TRP A 191 1.49 16.26 10.01
N GLY A 192 0.66 16.11 8.98
CA GLY A 192 0.06 17.23 8.26
C GLY A 192 -0.95 17.97 9.12
N LEU A 193 -1.85 17.24 9.78
CA LEU A 193 -2.88 17.84 10.65
C LEU A 193 -2.28 18.69 11.77
N LYS A 194 -1.20 18.21 12.41
CA LYS A 194 -0.49 18.94 13.47
C LYS A 194 0.19 20.21 12.99
N ARG A 195 0.59 20.25 11.71
CA ARG A 195 1.21 21.41 11.06
C ARG A 195 0.21 22.38 10.45
N GLY A 196 -1.09 22.11 10.56
CA GLY A 196 -2.12 22.92 9.90
C GLY A 196 -2.15 22.71 8.37
N CYS A 197 -1.58 21.62 7.86
CA CYS A 197 -1.74 21.22 6.46
C CYS A 197 -3.07 20.48 6.28
N ALA A 198 -3.66 20.60 5.10
CA ALA A 198 -4.70 19.68 4.68
C ALA A 198 -4.08 18.31 4.37
N VAL A 199 -4.86 17.23 4.52
CA VAL A 199 -4.41 15.87 4.21
C VAL A 199 -5.31 15.26 3.15
N ALA A 200 -4.71 14.81 2.06
CA ALA A 200 -5.37 14.13 0.94
C ALA A 200 -5.18 12.61 1.07
N TYR A 201 -6.22 11.88 1.44
CA TYR A 201 -6.20 10.43 1.54
C TYR A 201 -6.85 9.77 0.33
N THR A 202 -6.40 8.57 0.01
CA THR A 202 -7.07 7.67 -0.93
C THR A 202 -6.85 6.21 -0.57
N ASP A 203 -7.87 5.38 -0.79
CA ASP A 203 -7.75 3.91 -0.73
C ASP A 203 -7.08 3.30 -1.98
N LYS A 204 -6.68 4.16 -2.95
CA LYS A 204 -5.96 3.82 -4.18
C LYS A 204 -6.59 2.66 -4.98
N GLY A 205 -7.93 2.55 -4.91
CA GLY A 205 -8.71 1.56 -5.65
C GLY A 205 -8.76 0.18 -5.02
N THR A 206 -8.40 0.07 -3.73
CA THR A 206 -8.49 -1.17 -2.96
C THR A 206 -9.73 -1.16 -2.06
N GLY A 207 -9.58 -1.16 -0.74
CA GLY A 207 -10.68 -1.24 0.21
C GLY A 207 -10.66 -2.54 1.01
N ALA A 208 -11.13 -2.45 2.26
CA ALA A 208 -10.94 -3.48 3.26
C ALA A 208 -12.10 -4.48 3.40
N ALA A 209 -13.32 -4.07 3.04
CA ALA A 209 -14.53 -4.87 3.24
C ALA A 209 -14.90 -5.68 1.99
N PRO A 210 -15.41 -6.93 2.15
CA PRO A 210 -15.77 -7.75 1.01
C PRO A 210 -17.19 -7.48 0.50
N HIS A 211 -17.39 -7.84 -0.76
CA HIS A 211 -18.68 -8.28 -1.26
C HIS A 211 -18.93 -9.70 -0.70
N ASP A 212 -20.00 -9.84 0.09
CA ASP A 212 -20.44 -11.15 0.58
C ASP A 212 -21.38 -11.78 -0.45
N LEU A 213 -20.97 -12.90 -1.05
CA LEU A 213 -21.66 -13.50 -2.18
C LEU A 213 -22.88 -14.32 -1.77
N ASP A 214 -22.98 -14.75 -0.51
CA ASP A 214 -24.15 -15.47 0.00
C ASP A 214 -25.36 -14.54 0.12
N THR A 215 -25.16 -13.36 0.71
CA THR A 215 -26.22 -12.38 0.94
C THR A 215 -26.33 -11.33 -0.15
N ASP A 216 -25.43 -11.35 -1.14
CA ASP A 216 -25.27 -10.32 -2.20
C ASP A 216 -25.24 -8.90 -1.59
N THR A 217 -24.50 -8.74 -0.48
CA THR A 217 -24.33 -7.45 0.20
C THR A 217 -22.93 -6.87 -0.01
N VAL A 218 -22.87 -5.55 -0.15
CA VAL A 218 -21.66 -4.79 -0.49
C VAL A 218 -21.42 -3.65 0.49
N PRO A 219 -20.16 -3.25 0.73
CA PRO A 219 -19.84 -2.06 1.49
C PRO A 219 -20.15 -0.79 0.69
N LEU A 220 -20.59 0.26 1.38
CA LEU A 220 -20.74 1.62 0.88
C LEU A 220 -19.52 2.48 1.27
N ILE A 221 -19.48 3.73 0.81
CA ILE A 221 -18.35 4.64 1.02
C ILE A 221 -18.04 4.92 2.50
N ASP A 222 -19.05 4.86 3.36
CA ASP A 222 -18.97 5.11 4.80
C ASP A 222 -18.83 3.81 5.62
N GLY A 223 -18.71 2.67 4.94
CA GLY A 223 -18.56 1.35 5.52
C GLY A 223 -19.87 0.64 5.86
N THR A 224 -21.01 1.33 5.83
CA THR A 224 -22.31 0.67 5.98
C THR A 224 -22.55 -0.33 4.84
N ARG A 225 -23.47 -1.27 5.02
CA ARG A 225 -23.73 -2.32 4.04
C ARG A 225 -25.13 -2.20 3.46
N ALA A 226 -25.26 -2.51 2.18
CA ALA A 226 -26.53 -2.62 1.47
C ALA A 226 -26.50 -3.85 0.56
N THR A 227 -27.67 -4.29 0.08
CA THR A 227 -27.71 -5.24 -1.02
C THR A 227 -27.06 -4.62 -2.25
N ARG A 228 -26.42 -5.43 -3.09
CA ARG A 228 -25.77 -4.98 -4.32
C ARG A 228 -26.74 -4.20 -5.22
N ALA A 229 -27.98 -4.69 -5.34
CA ALA A 229 -29.02 -4.04 -6.11
C ALA A 229 -29.38 -2.64 -5.58
N ALA A 230 -29.50 -2.49 -4.25
CA ALA A 230 -29.81 -1.19 -3.64
C ALA A 230 -28.63 -0.21 -3.70
N ALA A 231 -27.40 -0.72 -3.56
CA ALA A 231 -26.19 0.10 -3.66
C ALA A 231 -25.99 0.64 -5.08
N GLY A 232 -26.24 -0.16 -6.11
CA GLY A 232 -26.03 0.22 -7.51
C GLY A 232 -24.61 0.77 -7.73
N LYS A 233 -24.51 1.96 -8.32
CA LYS A 233 -23.23 2.66 -8.54
C LYS A 233 -22.57 3.20 -7.26
N ASN A 234 -23.25 3.15 -6.12
CA ASN A 234 -22.71 3.63 -4.84
C ASN A 234 -21.98 2.53 -4.04
N ALA A 235 -21.95 1.29 -4.54
CA ALA A 235 -21.17 0.23 -3.91
C ALA A 235 -19.67 0.59 -3.95
N GLN A 236 -18.98 0.63 -2.80
CA GLN A 236 -17.53 0.79 -2.78
C GLN A 236 -16.87 -0.35 -3.57
N PHE A 237 -17.45 -1.55 -3.46
CA PHE A 237 -17.08 -2.70 -4.26
C PHE A 237 -18.26 -3.64 -4.47
N ALA A 238 -18.55 -3.94 -5.74
CA ALA A 238 -19.36 -5.08 -6.13
C ALA A 238 -18.54 -5.91 -7.13
N ALA A 239 -18.30 -7.18 -6.82
CA ALA A 239 -17.55 -8.06 -7.71
C ALA A 239 -18.22 -8.14 -9.09
N PRO A 240 -17.50 -7.88 -10.19
CA PRO A 240 -18.01 -8.22 -11.51
C PRO A 240 -18.04 -9.74 -11.67
N ALA A 241 -19.01 -10.26 -12.41
CA ALA A 241 -19.06 -11.69 -12.74
C ALA A 241 -17.92 -12.04 -13.71
N GLY A 242 -17.47 -13.29 -13.67
CA GLY A 242 -16.55 -13.85 -14.66
C GLY A 242 -17.31 -14.62 -15.73
N ALA A 243 -16.73 -15.74 -16.18
CA ALA A 243 -17.40 -16.66 -17.11
C ALA A 243 -18.66 -17.32 -16.49
N THR A 244 -18.69 -17.45 -15.16
CA THR A 244 -19.83 -17.96 -14.40
C THR A 244 -20.54 -16.80 -13.71
N SER A 245 -21.87 -16.85 -13.63
CA SER A 245 -22.62 -15.86 -12.85
C SER A 245 -22.25 -15.98 -11.37
N LEU A 246 -22.33 -14.88 -10.61
CA LEU A 246 -22.05 -14.96 -9.17
C LEU A 246 -23.04 -15.88 -8.45
N ALA A 247 -24.30 -15.90 -8.88
CA ALA A 247 -25.32 -16.76 -8.27
C ALA A 247 -25.00 -18.26 -8.47
N ASP A 248 -24.64 -18.66 -9.69
CA ASP A 248 -24.26 -20.05 -9.97
C ASP A 248 -22.96 -20.43 -9.23
N PHE A 249 -22.01 -19.49 -9.15
CA PHE A 249 -20.78 -19.69 -8.40
C PHE A 249 -21.06 -19.87 -6.90
N THR A 250 -21.88 -19.01 -6.28
CA THR A 250 -22.28 -19.11 -4.87
C THR A 250 -23.02 -20.42 -4.59
N ALA A 251 -23.91 -20.85 -5.49
CA ALA A 251 -24.61 -22.12 -5.34
C ALA A 251 -23.65 -23.32 -5.33
N ALA A 252 -22.59 -23.28 -6.14
CA ALA A 252 -21.57 -24.31 -6.20
C ALA A 252 -20.48 -24.17 -5.11
N ASN A 253 -20.24 -22.96 -4.62
CA ASN A 253 -19.18 -22.61 -3.68
C ASN A 253 -19.75 -21.64 -2.64
N PRO A 254 -20.57 -22.12 -1.69
CA PRO A 254 -21.19 -21.24 -0.69
C PRO A 254 -20.14 -20.58 0.19
N HIS A 255 -20.50 -19.46 0.82
CA HIS A 255 -19.70 -18.76 1.84
C HIS A 255 -18.46 -18.04 1.32
N ARG A 256 -18.38 -17.79 0.01
CA ARG A 256 -17.23 -17.09 -0.59
C ARG A 256 -17.38 -15.58 -0.51
N LEU A 257 -16.24 -14.94 -0.27
CA LEU A 257 -16.11 -13.49 -0.15
C LEU A 257 -15.24 -12.96 -1.28
N ALA A 258 -15.67 -11.87 -1.91
CA ALA A 258 -14.86 -11.16 -2.89
C ALA A 258 -14.27 -9.88 -2.29
N PHE A 259 -12.98 -9.63 -2.52
CA PHE A 259 -12.29 -8.41 -2.07
C PHE A 259 -11.86 -7.58 -3.26
N LYS A 260 -12.00 -6.25 -3.17
CA LYS A 260 -11.78 -5.34 -4.31
C LYS A 260 -10.39 -5.41 -4.91
N HIS A 261 -9.35 -5.48 -4.08
CA HIS A 261 -7.98 -5.57 -4.59
C HIS A 261 -7.81 -6.82 -5.47
N ALA A 262 -8.22 -7.99 -4.98
CA ALA A 262 -8.08 -9.24 -5.71
C ALA A 262 -9.07 -9.36 -6.88
N HIS A 263 -10.35 -9.05 -6.67
CA HIS A 263 -11.45 -9.51 -7.53
C HIS A 263 -12.22 -8.39 -8.22
N SER A 264 -11.65 -7.19 -8.32
CA SER A 264 -12.25 -6.10 -9.12
C SER A 264 -12.14 -6.33 -10.62
N GLN A 265 -11.36 -7.33 -11.07
CA GLN A 265 -10.94 -7.49 -12.46
C GLN A 265 -10.21 -6.23 -12.99
N ARG A 266 -9.59 -5.48 -12.06
CA ARG A 266 -8.74 -4.33 -12.36
C ARG A 266 -7.38 -4.57 -11.73
N ASN A 267 -6.37 -3.91 -12.29
CA ASN A 267 -5.07 -3.78 -11.66
C ASN A 267 -5.02 -2.42 -10.96
N PRO A 268 -5.29 -2.34 -9.64
CA PRO A 268 -5.24 -1.06 -8.92
C PRO A 268 -3.81 -0.49 -8.85
N GLU A 269 -2.78 -1.34 -8.79
CA GLU A 269 -1.39 -0.88 -8.63
C GLU A 269 -0.90 -0.01 -9.78
N LYS A 270 -1.25 -0.33 -11.03
CA LYS A 270 -0.88 0.51 -12.17
C LYS A 270 -1.44 1.95 -12.05
N ASP A 271 -2.54 2.12 -11.34
CA ASP A 271 -3.27 3.39 -11.20
C ASP A 271 -3.02 4.08 -9.84
N TRP A 272 -2.17 3.55 -8.97
CA TRP A 272 -1.92 4.14 -7.64
C TRP A 272 -1.47 5.60 -7.73
N GLY A 273 -0.49 5.91 -8.58
CA GLY A 273 -0.01 7.28 -8.76
C GLY A 273 -1.11 8.24 -9.27
N LYS A 274 -1.92 7.77 -10.23
CA LYS A 274 -3.08 8.51 -10.75
C LYS A 274 -4.06 8.86 -9.63
N PHE A 275 -4.43 7.89 -8.79
CA PHE A 275 -5.40 8.14 -7.72
C PHE A 275 -4.82 9.03 -6.61
N THR A 276 -3.53 8.96 -6.33
CA THR A 276 -2.86 9.91 -5.42
C THR A 276 -2.86 11.33 -5.99
N LEU A 277 -2.60 11.53 -7.29
CA LEU A 277 -2.71 12.84 -7.94
C LEU A 277 -4.13 13.40 -7.89
N GLN A 278 -5.14 12.57 -8.18
CA GLN A 278 -6.54 12.98 -8.08
C GLN A 278 -6.96 13.35 -6.66
N ALA A 279 -6.38 12.70 -5.63
CA ALA A 279 -6.60 13.09 -4.24
C ALA A 279 -6.02 14.49 -3.94
N VAL A 280 -4.87 14.84 -4.52
CA VAL A 280 -4.30 16.21 -4.44
C VAL A 280 -5.23 17.22 -5.14
N GLU A 281 -5.72 16.91 -6.34
CA GLU A 281 -6.67 17.78 -7.05
C GLU A 281 -7.95 18.00 -6.24
N PHE A 282 -8.47 16.94 -5.62
CA PHE A 282 -9.62 17.02 -4.72
C PHE A 282 -9.33 17.88 -3.49
N ALA A 283 -8.13 17.78 -2.91
CA ALA A 283 -7.72 18.62 -1.80
C ALA A 283 -7.61 20.10 -2.18
N ILE A 284 -7.03 20.42 -3.34
CA ILE A 284 -6.96 21.80 -3.83
C ILE A 284 -8.37 22.36 -4.05
N TRP A 285 -9.28 21.56 -4.61
CA TRP A 285 -10.68 21.97 -4.74
C TRP A 285 -11.35 22.21 -3.38
N ALA A 286 -11.21 21.29 -2.42
CA ALA A 286 -11.81 21.39 -1.09
C ALA A 286 -11.26 22.57 -0.27
N ILE A 287 -9.96 22.87 -0.41
CA ILE A 287 -9.33 24.06 0.19
C ILE A 287 -9.98 25.32 -0.38
N ASN A 288 -10.16 25.42 -1.69
CA ASN A 288 -10.80 26.60 -2.29
C ASN A 288 -12.30 26.64 -2.05
N ASP A 289 -12.96 25.49 -1.91
CA ASP A 289 -14.37 25.39 -1.49
C ASP A 289 -14.58 26.02 -0.11
N ARG A 290 -13.53 26.14 0.71
CA ARG A 290 -13.59 26.73 2.05
C ARG A 290 -12.88 28.07 2.21
N PHE A 291 -11.78 28.31 1.49
CA PHE A 291 -10.92 29.49 1.62
C PHE A 291 -10.70 30.29 0.32
N GLY A 292 -11.20 29.80 -0.81
CA GLY A 292 -11.11 30.51 -2.09
C GLY A 292 -11.82 31.87 -2.03
N ALA A 293 -11.31 32.90 -2.69
CA ALA A 293 -12.01 34.17 -2.77
C ALA A 293 -13.39 34.00 -3.42
N VAL A 294 -14.36 34.84 -3.05
CA VAL A 294 -15.68 34.86 -3.67
C VAL A 294 -15.74 36.07 -4.59
N SER A 295 -15.96 35.85 -5.88
CA SER A 295 -16.14 36.93 -6.84
C SER A 295 -17.45 37.67 -6.61
N ALA A 296 -17.60 38.86 -7.21
CA ALA A 296 -18.79 39.71 -7.03
C ALA A 296 -20.12 39.02 -7.39
N ASN A 297 -20.09 38.02 -8.27
CA ASN A 297 -21.26 37.20 -8.65
C ASN A 297 -21.52 36.00 -7.71
N GLY A 298 -20.84 35.91 -6.57
CA GLY A 298 -20.98 34.83 -5.59
C GLY A 298 -20.22 33.54 -5.93
N THR A 299 -19.49 33.48 -7.05
CA THR A 299 -18.76 32.27 -7.46
C THR A 299 -17.47 32.10 -6.65
N ARG A 300 -17.28 30.91 -6.08
CA ARG A 300 -16.02 30.53 -5.42
C ARG A 300 -14.89 30.45 -6.45
N GLN A 301 -13.76 31.10 -6.17
CA GLN A 301 -12.60 31.13 -7.05
C GLN A 301 -11.48 30.21 -6.53
N ARG A 302 -10.70 29.62 -7.44
CA ARG A 302 -9.50 28.84 -7.15
C ARG A 302 -8.31 29.78 -6.93
N THR A 303 -8.30 30.48 -5.79
CA THR A 303 -7.24 31.44 -5.43
C THR A 303 -6.03 30.83 -4.72
N LEU A 304 -6.17 29.60 -4.22
CA LEU A 304 -5.10 28.78 -3.66
C LEU A 304 -4.87 27.62 -4.63
N ASP A 305 -4.07 27.83 -5.66
CA ASP A 305 -3.75 26.82 -6.67
C ASP A 305 -2.44 26.07 -6.35
N LYS A 306 -2.02 25.22 -7.28
CA LYS A 306 -0.80 24.41 -7.14
C LYS A 306 0.48 25.24 -7.00
N ASP A 307 0.49 26.49 -7.47
CA ASP A 307 1.68 27.35 -7.40
C ASP A 307 1.76 28.09 -6.05
N ARG A 308 0.69 28.03 -5.25
CA ARG A 308 0.60 28.64 -3.91
C ARG A 308 0.61 27.64 -2.77
N ILE A 309 0.22 26.39 -3.02
CA ILE A 309 0.10 25.33 -2.02
C ILE A 309 1.33 24.43 -2.11
N VAL A 310 2.06 24.27 -1.00
CA VAL A 310 3.12 23.26 -0.91
C VAL A 310 2.48 21.86 -0.81
N VAL A 311 2.80 20.97 -1.71
CA VAL A 311 2.29 19.59 -1.72
C VAL A 311 3.42 18.57 -1.52
N ILE A 312 3.35 17.78 -0.45
CA ILE A 312 4.30 16.68 -0.21
C ILE A 312 3.57 15.34 -0.40
N ALA A 313 4.07 14.51 -1.31
CA ALA A 313 3.57 13.16 -1.49
C ALA A 313 4.20 12.20 -0.47
N SER A 314 3.34 11.49 0.27
CA SER A 314 3.67 10.45 1.24
C SER A 314 2.69 9.27 1.12
N SER A 315 3.08 8.04 1.46
CA SER A 315 2.99 7.50 2.83
C SER A 315 4.02 6.37 3.05
N VAL A 316 3.64 5.26 3.67
CA VAL A 316 4.48 4.07 3.90
C VAL A 316 4.06 2.88 3.03
N SER A 317 4.95 1.90 2.81
CA SER A 317 4.62 0.64 2.14
C SER A 317 4.01 0.87 0.74
N ASN A 318 2.85 0.28 0.43
CA ASN A 318 2.11 0.56 -0.81
C ASN A 318 1.72 2.05 -0.96
N GLY A 319 1.43 2.74 0.14
CA GLY A 319 1.13 4.18 0.13
C GLY A 319 2.36 5.02 -0.21
N GLY A 320 3.55 4.58 0.21
CA GLY A 320 4.83 5.14 -0.21
C GLY A 320 5.11 4.87 -1.69
N GLY A 321 4.86 3.65 -2.16
CA GLY A 321 4.93 3.29 -3.58
C GLY A 321 4.00 4.14 -4.47
N ALA A 322 2.77 4.36 -4.01
CA ALA A 322 1.80 5.22 -4.68
C ALA A 322 2.26 6.68 -4.76
N ALA A 323 2.85 7.22 -3.68
CA ALA A 323 3.40 8.57 -3.65
C ALA A 323 4.58 8.74 -4.62
N VAL A 324 5.49 7.76 -4.68
CA VAL A 324 6.57 7.76 -5.68
C VAL A 324 6.00 7.68 -7.09
N ALA A 325 5.04 6.79 -7.34
CA ALA A 325 4.38 6.67 -8.63
C ALA A 325 3.68 7.97 -9.06
N ALA A 326 3.04 8.67 -8.12
CA ALA A 326 2.40 9.95 -8.36
C ALA A 326 3.43 11.01 -8.78
N ALA A 327 4.57 11.09 -8.08
CA ALA A 327 5.64 12.02 -8.41
C ALA A 327 6.25 11.77 -9.80
N GLU A 328 6.42 10.50 -10.19
CA GLU A 328 6.87 10.15 -11.55
C GLU A 328 5.86 10.57 -12.63
N GLN A 329 4.57 10.37 -12.34
CA GLN A 329 3.45 10.65 -13.24
C GLN A 329 3.04 12.13 -13.29
N ASP A 330 3.52 12.95 -12.34
CA ASP A 330 3.13 14.35 -12.15
C ASP A 330 3.65 15.29 -13.26
N ALA A 331 3.05 15.19 -14.44
CA ALA A 331 3.32 16.11 -15.54
C ALA A 331 2.74 17.51 -15.30
N GLY A 332 1.76 17.65 -14.41
CA GLY A 332 1.07 18.91 -14.10
C GLY A 332 1.75 19.77 -13.03
N GLY A 333 2.77 19.23 -12.35
CA GLY A 333 3.47 19.92 -11.26
C GLY A 333 2.58 20.13 -10.03
N LEU A 334 1.78 19.13 -9.67
CA LEU A 334 0.94 19.14 -8.46
C LEU A 334 1.70 18.80 -7.19
N ILE A 335 2.82 18.07 -7.28
CA ILE A 335 3.61 17.62 -6.12
C ILE A 335 4.92 18.40 -6.07
N ASP A 336 5.28 18.97 -4.93
CA ASP A 336 6.55 19.70 -4.76
C ASP A 336 7.67 18.83 -4.19
N GLY A 337 7.34 17.85 -3.35
CA GLY A 337 8.33 16.95 -2.75
C GLY A 337 7.77 15.59 -2.35
N VAL A 338 8.65 14.67 -1.97
CA VAL A 338 8.29 13.28 -1.62
C VAL A 338 8.97 12.85 -0.33
N ALA A 339 8.22 12.35 0.65
CA ALA A 339 8.77 11.74 1.84
C ALA A 339 8.02 10.43 2.14
N VAL A 340 8.71 9.29 2.07
CA VAL A 340 8.06 7.97 2.16
C VAL A 340 8.85 7.00 3.04
N GLY A 341 8.13 6.07 3.67
CA GLY A 341 8.70 4.95 4.42
C GLY A 341 8.53 3.64 3.66
N GLU A 342 9.56 2.79 3.67
CA GLU A 342 9.61 1.45 3.07
C GLU A 342 8.72 1.27 1.82
N PRO A 343 8.92 2.08 0.76
CA PRO A 343 7.98 2.11 -0.36
C PRO A 343 8.01 0.81 -1.17
N ASN A 344 6.83 0.28 -1.52
CA ASN A 344 6.71 -0.83 -2.47
C ASN A 344 6.97 -0.33 -3.89
N LEU A 345 8.11 -0.70 -4.46
CA LEU A 345 8.58 -0.23 -5.75
C LEU A 345 8.95 -1.42 -6.64
N ASN A 346 8.32 -1.49 -7.81
CA ASN A 346 8.64 -2.43 -8.87
C ASN A 346 9.47 -1.71 -9.94
N MET A 347 10.61 -2.23 -10.33
CA MET A 347 11.49 -1.61 -11.34
C MET A 347 11.61 -2.49 -12.59
N PRO A 348 11.94 -1.90 -13.75
CA PRO A 348 12.20 -2.65 -14.97
C PRO A 348 13.24 -3.74 -14.74
N THR A 349 13.11 -4.85 -15.46
CA THR A 349 14.18 -5.83 -15.51
C THR A 349 15.37 -5.22 -16.24
N ASN A 350 16.59 -5.59 -15.82
CA ASN A 350 17.84 -5.17 -16.47
C ASN A 350 18.13 -3.65 -16.46
N THR A 351 17.83 -2.95 -15.38
CA THR A 351 18.25 -1.53 -15.20
C THR A 351 19.78 -1.34 -15.27
N GLY A 352 20.54 -2.41 -15.07
CA GLY A 352 22.01 -2.36 -14.94
C GLY A 352 22.48 -1.83 -13.59
N ILE A 353 21.56 -1.59 -12.65
CA ILE A 353 21.89 -1.17 -11.29
C ILE A 353 22.45 -2.34 -10.50
N VAL A 354 23.60 -2.12 -9.89
CA VAL A 354 24.26 -3.06 -8.99
C VAL A 354 24.15 -2.53 -7.57
N VAL A 355 23.70 -3.36 -6.64
CA VAL A 355 23.67 -3.02 -5.22
C VAL A 355 24.82 -3.76 -4.52
N GLN A 356 25.60 -3.04 -3.73
CA GLN A 356 26.69 -3.58 -2.91
C GLN A 356 26.42 -3.29 -1.44
N ARG A 357 26.57 -4.32 -0.60
CA ARG A 357 26.62 -4.19 0.87
C ARG A 357 28.06 -4.43 1.32
N GLY A 358 28.67 -3.41 1.90
CA GLY A 358 30.11 -3.36 2.09
C GLY A 358 30.83 -3.60 0.76
N ALA A 359 31.89 -4.40 0.74
CA ALA A 359 32.61 -4.71 -0.49
C ALA A 359 31.89 -5.74 -1.41
N THR A 360 30.71 -6.24 -1.03
CA THR A 360 30.11 -7.42 -1.65
C THR A 360 28.85 -7.07 -2.45
N PRO A 361 28.78 -7.42 -3.74
CA PRO A 361 27.53 -7.36 -4.50
C PRO A 361 26.46 -8.25 -3.87
N VAL A 362 25.24 -7.73 -3.70
CA VAL A 362 24.12 -8.54 -3.25
C VAL A 362 23.71 -9.53 -4.35
N ALA A 363 23.36 -10.76 -3.97
CA ALA A 363 23.14 -11.86 -4.92
C ALA A 363 21.95 -11.61 -5.87
N ALA A 364 20.90 -10.96 -5.38
CA ALA A 364 19.72 -10.61 -6.15
C ALA A 364 19.19 -9.24 -5.73
N SER A 365 18.95 -8.38 -6.72
CA SER A 365 18.43 -7.03 -6.53
C SER A 365 17.40 -6.69 -7.61
N GLY A 366 16.46 -5.80 -7.30
CA GLY A 366 15.46 -5.31 -8.25
C GLY A 366 14.45 -6.33 -8.74
N ARG A 367 14.23 -7.44 -8.02
CA ARG A 367 13.11 -8.34 -8.29
C ARG A 367 11.81 -7.63 -7.93
N THR A 368 10.79 -7.82 -8.75
CA THR A 368 9.44 -7.28 -8.47
C THR A 368 8.80 -7.93 -7.25
N LEU A 369 7.84 -7.26 -6.60
CA LEU A 369 7.07 -7.78 -5.46
C LEU A 369 6.56 -9.20 -5.69
N TYR A 370 5.86 -9.42 -6.81
CA TYR A 370 5.26 -10.72 -7.08
C TYR A 370 6.31 -11.84 -7.24
N ASP A 371 7.50 -11.51 -7.75
CA ASP A 371 8.61 -12.47 -7.86
C ASP A 371 9.13 -12.89 -6.49
N TYR A 372 9.57 -11.95 -5.66
CA TYR A 372 10.12 -12.34 -4.36
C TYR A 372 9.02 -12.87 -3.43
N ILE A 373 7.81 -12.31 -3.41
CA ILE A 373 6.77 -12.80 -2.49
C ILE A 373 6.29 -14.22 -2.81
N THR A 374 6.23 -14.61 -4.10
CA THR A 374 5.94 -16.01 -4.47
C THR A 374 7.11 -16.94 -4.16
N THR A 375 8.34 -16.43 -4.17
CA THR A 375 9.53 -17.14 -3.66
C THR A 375 9.41 -17.39 -2.15
N ALA A 376 9.01 -16.38 -1.38
CA ALA A 376 8.75 -16.51 0.06
C ALA A 376 7.58 -17.46 0.35
N ASN A 377 6.50 -17.44 -0.44
CA ASN A 377 5.36 -18.34 -0.26
C ASN A 377 5.78 -19.83 -0.34
N LEU A 378 6.74 -20.14 -1.23
CA LEU A 378 7.31 -21.48 -1.30
C LEU A 378 8.21 -21.78 -0.11
N LEU A 379 9.16 -20.90 0.21
CA LEU A 379 10.32 -21.19 1.07
C LEU A 379 10.15 -20.81 2.55
N GLN A 380 9.43 -19.74 2.86
CA GLN A 380 9.46 -19.08 4.18
C GLN A 380 8.95 -19.98 5.31
N HIS A 381 7.91 -20.78 5.06
CA HIS A 381 7.41 -21.78 6.01
C HIS A 381 8.48 -22.82 6.38
N CYS A 382 9.28 -23.28 5.42
CA CYS A 382 10.39 -24.19 5.72
C CYS A 382 11.55 -23.46 6.40
N ALA A 383 11.94 -22.28 5.90
CA ALA A 383 13.01 -21.47 6.48
C ALA A 383 12.75 -21.10 7.95
N ALA A 384 11.48 -20.90 8.33
CA ALA A 384 11.05 -20.64 9.70
C ALA A 384 11.42 -21.76 10.71
N ARG A 385 11.85 -22.94 10.23
CA ARG A 385 12.31 -24.07 11.05
C ARG A 385 13.84 -24.14 11.18
N ALA A 386 14.59 -23.25 10.54
CA ALA A 386 16.04 -23.27 10.58
C ALA A 386 16.53 -23.08 12.03
N THR A 387 17.49 -23.92 12.45
CA THR A 387 18.05 -23.90 13.81
C THR A 387 18.71 -22.56 14.17
N ALA A 388 19.18 -21.82 13.16
CA ALA A 388 19.68 -20.45 13.29
C ALA A 388 18.63 -19.47 13.86
N LEU A 389 17.33 -19.79 13.75
CA LEU A 389 16.21 -18.93 14.14
C LEU A 389 15.57 -19.34 15.47
N THR A 390 16.22 -20.18 16.28
CA THR A 390 15.65 -20.64 17.57
C THR A 390 15.30 -19.52 18.55
N GLN A 391 15.91 -18.34 18.39
CA GLN A 391 15.63 -17.14 19.20
C GLN A 391 14.66 -16.16 18.53
N ALA A 392 14.19 -16.46 17.32
CA ALA A 392 13.26 -15.62 16.60
C ALA A 392 11.85 -15.75 17.22
N PRO A 393 11.10 -14.64 17.30
CA PRO A 393 9.69 -14.65 17.67
C PRO A 393 8.89 -15.66 16.84
N PHE A 394 7.97 -16.38 17.47
CA PHE A 394 7.16 -17.44 16.84
C PHE A 394 7.90 -18.67 16.30
N TYR A 395 9.23 -18.82 16.52
CA TYR A 395 9.95 -20.05 16.15
C TYR A 395 9.33 -21.31 16.78
N THR A 396 9.07 -21.25 18.08
CA THR A 396 8.41 -22.34 18.83
C THR A 396 6.89 -22.15 18.77
N ASN A 397 6.28 -22.55 17.65
CA ASN A 397 4.82 -22.60 17.52
C ASN A 397 4.35 -24.05 17.23
N PRO A 398 3.83 -24.76 18.25
CA PRO A 398 3.40 -26.15 18.06
C PRO A 398 2.20 -26.29 17.11
N ALA A 399 1.40 -25.24 16.93
CA ALA A 399 0.22 -25.29 16.04
C ALA A 399 0.59 -25.35 14.55
N THR A 400 1.80 -24.93 14.17
CA THR A 400 2.25 -24.88 12.76
C THR A 400 3.49 -25.73 12.47
N ALA A 401 4.19 -26.21 13.51
CA ALA A 401 5.46 -26.91 13.38
C ALA A 401 5.41 -28.13 12.44
N THR A 402 4.34 -28.93 12.52
CA THR A 402 4.15 -30.11 11.66
C THR A 402 4.00 -29.71 10.20
N PHE A 403 3.11 -28.76 9.90
CA PHE A 403 2.87 -28.28 8.54
C PHE A 403 4.16 -27.70 7.92
N PHE A 404 4.94 -26.95 8.70
CA PHE A 404 6.18 -26.35 8.22
C PHE A 404 7.26 -27.40 7.94
N SER A 405 7.35 -28.45 8.77
CA SER A 405 8.24 -29.59 8.55
C SER A 405 7.83 -30.39 7.31
N ASN A 406 6.53 -30.61 7.13
CA ASN A 406 5.96 -31.22 5.94
C ASN A 406 6.30 -30.42 4.67
N ARG A 407 6.23 -29.09 4.74
CA ARG A 407 6.65 -28.21 3.64
C ARG A 407 8.14 -28.36 3.34
N CYS A 408 9.02 -28.44 4.33
CA CYS A 408 10.44 -28.71 4.08
C CYS A 408 10.67 -30.01 3.31
N GLN A 409 10.02 -31.09 3.75
CA GLN A 409 10.11 -32.38 3.07
C GLN A 409 9.60 -32.28 1.62
N THR A 410 8.46 -31.60 1.41
CA THR A 410 7.90 -31.40 0.07
C THR A 410 8.88 -30.64 -0.82
N LEU A 411 9.46 -29.54 -0.34
CA LEU A 411 10.41 -28.75 -1.13
C LEU A 411 11.67 -29.55 -1.47
N ALA A 412 12.14 -30.42 -0.56
CA ALA A 412 13.28 -31.29 -0.80
C ALA A 412 12.99 -32.36 -1.87
N GLU A 413 11.82 -33.01 -1.79
CA GLU A 413 11.35 -33.98 -2.77
C GLU A 413 11.14 -33.36 -4.16
N LYS A 414 10.80 -32.07 -4.22
CA LYS A 414 10.67 -31.28 -5.46
C LYS A 414 11.99 -30.66 -5.93
N GLY A 415 13.09 -30.85 -5.20
CA GLY A 415 14.43 -30.34 -5.54
C GLY A 415 14.58 -28.82 -5.41
N LEU A 416 13.69 -28.15 -4.66
CA LEU A 416 13.74 -26.70 -4.41
C LEU A 416 14.66 -26.34 -3.23
N VAL A 417 14.90 -27.30 -2.33
CA VAL A 417 15.87 -27.21 -1.23
C VAL A 417 16.64 -28.53 -1.10
N SER A 418 17.78 -28.53 -0.43
CA SER A 418 18.61 -29.72 -0.20
C SER A 418 18.65 -30.13 1.27
N GLY A 419 18.84 -31.43 1.54
CA GLY A 419 19.04 -31.94 2.90
C GLY A 419 18.30 -33.26 3.16
N ALA A 420 18.87 -34.10 4.01
CA ALA A 420 18.32 -35.41 4.37
C ALA A 420 17.26 -35.35 5.50
N ASN A 421 17.21 -34.23 6.24
CA ASN A 421 16.30 -34.02 7.36
C ASN A 421 15.81 -32.56 7.40
N THR A 422 14.78 -32.28 8.22
CA THR A 422 14.16 -30.95 8.33
C THR A 422 15.15 -29.84 8.70
N ASP A 423 16.17 -30.12 9.52
CA ASP A 423 17.14 -29.11 9.94
C ASP A 423 18.02 -28.68 8.75
N GLU A 424 18.51 -29.63 7.95
CA GLU A 424 19.27 -29.34 6.73
C GLU A 424 18.40 -28.66 5.66
N GLN A 425 17.16 -29.12 5.49
CA GLN A 425 16.22 -28.57 4.51
C GLN A 425 15.81 -27.12 4.85
N SER A 426 15.55 -26.84 6.12
CA SER A 426 15.20 -25.49 6.58
C SER A 426 16.39 -24.52 6.52
N ALA A 427 17.61 -24.99 6.82
CA ALA A 427 18.82 -24.21 6.58
C ALA A 427 19.02 -23.90 5.09
N SER A 428 18.77 -24.87 4.21
CA SER A 428 18.79 -24.67 2.75
C SER A 428 17.72 -23.67 2.30
N ALA A 429 16.51 -23.71 2.87
CA ALA A 429 15.44 -22.75 2.56
C ALA A 429 15.78 -21.33 2.99
N LEU A 430 16.35 -21.15 4.19
CA LEU A 430 16.80 -19.85 4.69
C LEU A 430 17.91 -19.28 3.81
N GLN A 431 18.89 -20.10 3.42
CA GLN A 431 19.94 -19.70 2.50
C GLN A 431 19.39 -19.32 1.12
N ALA A 432 18.35 -20.02 0.64
CA ALA A 432 17.68 -19.68 -0.62
C ALA A 432 16.94 -18.33 -0.55
N LEU A 433 16.33 -17.98 0.59
CA LEU A 433 15.75 -16.63 0.80
C LEU A 433 16.84 -15.55 0.79
N ARG A 434 17.95 -15.76 1.49
CA ARG A 434 19.09 -14.81 1.44
C ARG A 434 19.64 -14.66 0.02
N ALA A 435 19.80 -15.77 -0.71
CA ALA A 435 20.20 -15.74 -2.12
C ALA A 435 19.17 -15.05 -3.03
N ALA A 436 17.90 -15.05 -2.65
CA ALA A 436 16.83 -14.36 -3.34
C ALA A 436 16.81 -12.84 -3.06
N GLY A 437 17.52 -12.33 -2.05
CA GLY A 437 17.72 -10.90 -1.80
C GLY A 437 17.36 -10.41 -0.40
N TRP A 438 16.89 -11.28 0.50
CA TRP A 438 16.67 -10.92 1.90
C TRP A 438 18.00 -10.71 2.63
N GLU A 439 18.03 -9.70 3.48
CA GLU A 439 19.17 -9.42 4.37
C GLU A 439 19.14 -10.37 5.57
N ALA A 440 20.32 -10.74 6.08
CA ALA A 440 20.43 -11.58 7.28
C ALA A 440 19.75 -10.92 8.50
N GLU A 441 19.70 -9.59 8.55
CA GLU A 441 19.02 -8.80 9.58
C GLU A 441 17.50 -8.96 9.55
N SER A 442 16.93 -9.54 8.50
CA SER A 442 15.48 -9.81 8.38
C SER A 442 15.11 -11.26 8.76
N ASP A 443 16.09 -12.14 8.96
CA ASP A 443 15.89 -13.56 9.21
C ASP A 443 14.97 -13.85 10.40
N ASP A 444 15.13 -13.09 11.48
CA ASP A 444 14.34 -13.21 12.72
C ASP A 444 12.84 -12.90 12.52
N LEU A 445 12.45 -12.33 11.38
CA LEU A 445 11.07 -12.08 11.01
C LEU A 445 10.42 -13.26 10.29
N HIS A 446 11.19 -14.19 9.71
CA HIS A 446 10.61 -15.27 8.91
C HIS A 446 9.61 -16.15 9.68
N PRO A 447 9.84 -16.54 10.96
CA PRO A 447 8.90 -17.41 11.64
C PRO A 447 7.54 -16.76 11.93
N SER A 448 7.53 -15.49 12.35
CA SER A 448 6.28 -14.75 12.57
C SER A 448 5.54 -14.46 11.26
N LEU A 449 6.26 -14.07 10.20
CA LEU A 449 5.66 -13.84 8.87
C LEU A 449 5.08 -15.13 8.26
N ALA A 450 5.73 -16.27 8.49
CA ALA A 450 5.23 -17.59 8.11
C ALA A 450 3.96 -17.97 8.89
N VAL A 451 3.93 -17.77 10.21
CA VAL A 451 2.74 -18.07 11.03
C VAL A 451 1.53 -17.22 10.61
N LEU A 452 1.77 -15.98 10.19
CA LEU A 452 0.74 -15.07 9.69
C LEU A 452 0.38 -15.28 8.21
N ASP A 453 1.01 -16.25 7.53
CA ASP A 453 0.84 -16.60 6.12
C ASP A 453 0.93 -15.39 5.17
N VAL A 454 1.81 -14.43 5.49
CA VAL A 454 1.90 -13.12 4.80
C VAL A 454 2.23 -13.30 3.32
N ALA A 455 3.12 -14.24 3.00
CA ALA A 455 3.56 -14.46 1.64
C ALA A 455 2.45 -15.07 0.76
N ALA A 456 1.64 -16.00 1.26
CA ALA A 456 0.51 -16.52 0.50
C ALA A 456 -0.58 -15.46 0.33
N ALA A 457 -0.88 -14.70 1.39
CA ALA A 457 -1.85 -13.61 1.39
C ALA A 457 -1.63 -12.64 0.22
N ILE A 458 -0.38 -12.18 0.10
CA ILE A 458 0.03 -11.21 -0.92
C ILE A 458 0.12 -11.90 -2.29
N SER A 459 0.65 -13.12 -2.36
CA SER A 459 0.72 -13.87 -3.62
C SER A 459 -0.67 -14.04 -4.25
N VAL A 460 -1.68 -14.47 -3.47
CA VAL A 460 -3.05 -14.67 -3.99
C VAL A 460 -3.68 -13.35 -4.42
N ASN A 461 -3.60 -12.31 -3.58
CA ASN A 461 -4.19 -11.01 -3.89
C ASN A 461 -3.61 -10.39 -5.18
N TYR A 462 -2.28 -10.34 -5.28
CA TYR A 462 -1.62 -9.71 -6.43
C TYR A 462 -1.73 -10.58 -7.69
N ALA A 463 -1.78 -11.90 -7.57
CA ALA A 463 -2.04 -12.76 -8.72
C ALA A 463 -3.38 -12.43 -9.38
N ASN A 464 -4.44 -12.37 -8.57
CA ASN A 464 -5.77 -12.04 -9.07
C ASN A 464 -5.82 -10.60 -9.62
N ALA A 465 -5.20 -9.64 -8.95
CA ALA A 465 -5.17 -8.24 -9.40
C ALA A 465 -4.43 -8.06 -10.74
N TYR A 466 -3.25 -8.68 -10.90
CA TYR A 466 -2.45 -8.57 -12.11
C TYR A 466 -3.06 -9.34 -13.27
N ALA A 467 -3.58 -10.55 -13.01
CA ALA A 467 -4.29 -11.33 -14.01
C ALA A 467 -5.69 -10.79 -14.33
N GLN A 468 -6.18 -9.80 -13.55
CA GLN A 468 -7.54 -9.28 -13.61
C GLN A 468 -8.59 -10.38 -13.45
N ALA A 469 -8.31 -11.36 -12.60
CA ALA A 469 -9.15 -12.52 -12.39
C ALA A 469 -10.46 -12.15 -11.67
N SER A 470 -11.53 -12.86 -12.03
CA SER A 470 -12.79 -12.86 -11.30
C SER A 470 -12.67 -13.73 -10.04
N VAL A 471 -13.47 -13.42 -9.01
CA VAL A 471 -13.63 -14.31 -7.84
C VAL A 471 -14.09 -15.72 -8.26
N THR A 472 -14.82 -15.83 -9.38
CA THR A 472 -15.32 -17.10 -9.91
C THR A 472 -14.23 -17.98 -10.53
N ASP A 473 -13.08 -17.40 -10.88
CA ASP A 473 -12.01 -18.11 -11.57
C ASP A 473 -11.21 -18.99 -10.60
N ARG A 474 -11.24 -18.65 -9.29
CA ARG A 474 -10.48 -19.33 -8.23
C ARG A 474 -9.03 -19.56 -8.67
N LEU A 475 -8.34 -18.48 -9.07
CA LEU A 475 -7.01 -18.56 -9.66
C LEU A 475 -6.08 -19.41 -8.77
N CYS A 476 -5.45 -20.41 -9.36
CA CYS A 476 -4.61 -21.41 -8.67
C CYS A 476 -5.33 -22.22 -7.57
N GLY A 477 -6.65 -22.35 -7.62
CA GLY A 477 -7.44 -23.10 -6.66
C GLY A 477 -7.68 -22.37 -5.34
N TYR A 478 -7.47 -21.06 -5.30
CA TYR A 478 -7.67 -20.25 -4.09
C TYR A 478 -9.03 -19.54 -4.10
N SER A 479 -9.62 -19.44 -2.91
CA SER A 479 -10.73 -18.53 -2.64
C SER A 479 -10.66 -17.99 -1.20
N PHE A 480 -11.60 -17.09 -0.85
CA PHE A 480 -11.66 -16.47 0.48
C PHE A 480 -12.99 -16.80 1.16
N ALA A 481 -12.93 -17.21 2.42
CA ALA A 481 -14.11 -17.47 3.25
C ALA A 481 -13.77 -17.31 4.73
N SER A 482 -14.78 -17.15 5.58
CA SER A 482 -14.61 -17.49 6.99
C SER A 482 -14.58 -19.01 7.17
N THR A 483 -13.99 -19.48 8.26
CA THR A 483 -13.98 -20.90 8.63
C THR A 483 -14.49 -21.10 10.04
N LEU A 484 -15.07 -22.26 10.31
CA LEU A 484 -15.40 -22.70 11.67
C LEU A 484 -14.31 -23.60 12.23
N ALA A 485 -14.59 -24.26 13.36
CA ALA A 485 -13.66 -25.17 14.03
C ALA A 485 -13.29 -26.39 13.18
N ASP A 486 -14.12 -26.76 12.19
CA ASP A 486 -13.83 -27.82 11.23
C ASP A 486 -12.94 -27.36 10.05
N LEU A 487 -12.53 -26.08 10.04
CA LEU A 487 -11.67 -25.43 9.06
C LEU A 487 -12.23 -25.37 7.63
N LYS A 488 -13.52 -25.67 7.46
CA LYS A 488 -14.22 -25.56 6.19
C LYS A 488 -14.81 -24.16 5.99
N PRO A 489 -14.99 -23.71 4.73
CA PRO A 489 -15.69 -22.48 4.44
C PRO A 489 -17.06 -22.43 5.11
N ALA A 490 -17.36 -21.32 5.75
CA ALA A 490 -18.58 -21.09 6.49
C ALA A 490 -19.04 -19.64 6.38
N ALA A 491 -20.34 -19.43 6.53
CA ALA A 491 -20.93 -18.10 6.51
C ALA A 491 -20.22 -17.20 7.53
N ILE A 492 -19.85 -16.01 7.11
CA ILE A 492 -19.23 -15.03 7.99
C ILE A 492 -20.25 -14.52 9.02
N ALA A 493 -19.83 -14.38 10.27
CA ALA A 493 -20.69 -13.83 11.32
C ALA A 493 -21.16 -12.41 10.94
N PRO A 494 -22.48 -12.10 11.00
CA PRO A 494 -23.00 -10.81 10.54
C PRO A 494 -22.34 -9.60 11.21
N ALA A 495 -22.03 -9.69 12.50
CA ALA A 495 -21.33 -8.63 13.24
C ALA A 495 -19.90 -8.37 12.73
N ALA A 496 -19.17 -9.44 12.39
CA ALA A 496 -17.83 -9.33 11.83
C ALA A 496 -17.88 -8.74 10.42
N LEU A 497 -18.82 -9.19 9.58
CA LEU A 497 -19.02 -8.65 8.23
C LEU A 497 -19.39 -7.16 8.25
N ALA A 498 -20.31 -6.77 9.14
CA ALA A 498 -20.76 -5.38 9.27
C ALA A 498 -19.65 -4.43 9.75
N SER A 499 -18.68 -4.94 10.52
CA SER A 499 -17.54 -4.14 11.02
C SER A 499 -16.30 -4.21 10.13
N MET A 500 -16.27 -5.05 9.08
CA MET A 500 -15.05 -5.32 8.30
C MET A 500 -14.48 -4.08 7.58
N PHE A 501 -15.31 -3.07 7.32
CA PHE A 501 -14.80 -1.77 6.83
C PHE A 501 -13.78 -1.16 7.80
N ALA A 502 -14.04 -1.27 9.10
CA ALA A 502 -13.18 -0.73 10.14
C ALA A 502 -12.01 -1.65 10.48
N THR A 503 -12.26 -2.97 10.55
CA THR A 503 -11.29 -3.94 11.06
C THR A 503 -10.39 -4.56 10.00
N GLY A 504 -10.84 -4.60 8.74
CA GLY A 504 -10.15 -5.29 7.67
C GLY A 504 -8.90 -4.58 7.16
N ASN A 505 -7.97 -5.35 6.62
CA ASN A 505 -6.78 -4.87 5.92
C ASN A 505 -6.85 -5.07 4.38
N GLY A 506 -7.88 -5.77 3.89
CA GLY A 506 -8.12 -6.05 2.47
C GLY A 506 -7.24 -7.14 1.84
N VAL A 507 -6.46 -7.87 2.65
CA VAL A 507 -5.55 -8.95 2.22
C VAL A 507 -5.79 -10.19 3.09
N PRO A 508 -6.72 -11.08 2.69
CA PRO A 508 -6.87 -12.38 3.34
C PRO A 508 -5.58 -13.21 3.29
N PRO A 509 -5.20 -13.95 4.36
CA PRO A 509 -5.99 -14.14 5.58
C PRO A 509 -5.95 -12.90 6.50
N GLN A 510 -7.11 -12.58 7.05
CA GLN A 510 -7.35 -11.52 8.03
C GLN A 510 -8.54 -11.95 8.90
N PRO A 511 -8.49 -11.93 10.24
CA PRO A 511 -9.60 -12.44 11.04
C PRO A 511 -10.95 -11.75 10.71
N PRO A 512 -12.05 -12.51 10.48
CA PRO A 512 -12.19 -13.98 10.51
C PRO A 512 -12.09 -14.65 9.11
N VAL A 513 -11.63 -13.95 8.09
CA VAL A 513 -11.49 -14.44 6.71
C VAL A 513 -10.14 -15.12 6.49
N GLN A 514 -10.15 -16.28 5.85
CA GLN A 514 -8.99 -17.10 5.59
C GLN A 514 -8.80 -17.34 4.09
N LEU A 515 -7.60 -17.79 3.72
CA LEU A 515 -7.36 -18.42 2.43
C LEU A 515 -7.91 -19.84 2.44
N ILE A 516 -8.62 -20.22 1.39
CA ILE A 516 -9.16 -21.56 1.19
C ILE A 516 -8.43 -22.21 0.03
N ASN A 517 -7.94 -23.43 0.25
CA ASN A 517 -7.54 -24.34 -0.81
C ASN A 517 -8.79 -25.08 -1.29
N ASP A 518 -9.32 -24.71 -2.46
CA ASP A 518 -10.50 -25.36 -3.05
C ASP A 518 -10.18 -26.73 -3.68
N LEU A 519 -8.90 -27.09 -3.77
CA LEU A 519 -8.41 -28.29 -4.44
C LEU A 519 -7.88 -29.35 -3.46
N ASP A 520 -8.10 -29.19 -2.15
CA ASP A 520 -7.72 -30.21 -1.16
C ASP A 520 -8.47 -31.53 -1.46
N PRO A 521 -7.75 -32.62 -1.77
CA PRO A 521 -8.35 -33.88 -2.21
C PRO A 521 -8.96 -34.70 -1.07
N GLN A 522 -8.61 -34.39 0.18
CA GLN A 522 -9.02 -35.13 1.36
C GLN A 522 -10.28 -34.53 2.01
N HIS A 523 -10.36 -33.20 2.05
CA HIS A 523 -11.38 -32.48 2.81
C HIS A 523 -12.40 -31.74 1.94
N GLY A 524 -12.16 -31.65 0.62
CA GLY A 524 -12.78 -30.63 -0.23
C GLY A 524 -12.26 -29.24 0.16
N PRO A 525 -12.94 -28.13 -0.18
CA PRO A 525 -12.48 -26.80 0.19
C PRO A 525 -12.14 -26.66 1.68
N TYR A 526 -10.88 -26.29 1.98
CA TYR A 526 -10.32 -26.33 3.32
C TYR A 526 -9.39 -25.14 3.60
N LEU A 527 -9.18 -24.80 4.87
CA LEU A 527 -8.20 -23.79 5.28
C LEU A 527 -6.83 -24.07 4.66
N ASN A 528 -6.27 -23.10 3.93
CA ASN A 528 -4.98 -23.22 3.23
C ASN A 528 -3.86 -23.80 4.11
N LEU A 529 -3.69 -23.23 5.30
CA LEU A 529 -2.63 -23.57 6.26
C LEU A 529 -2.63 -25.06 6.66
N ALA A 530 -3.81 -25.68 6.77
CA ALA A 530 -3.99 -27.06 7.22
C ALA A 530 -4.37 -28.03 6.08
N SER A 531 -4.32 -27.56 4.83
CA SER A 531 -4.80 -28.32 3.69
C SER A 531 -3.75 -29.28 3.11
N VAL A 532 -4.25 -30.30 2.42
CA VAL A 532 -3.47 -31.32 1.72
C VAL A 532 -3.26 -30.91 0.26
N SER A 533 -2.03 -31.01 -0.23
CA SER A 533 -1.75 -30.78 -1.66
C SER A 533 -2.01 -32.04 -2.50
N PRO A 534 -2.74 -31.94 -3.63
CA PRO A 534 -2.95 -33.05 -4.56
C PRO A 534 -1.69 -33.81 -5.00
N SER A 535 -0.57 -33.12 -5.26
CA SER A 535 0.63 -33.72 -5.85
C SER A 535 1.55 -34.41 -4.83
N THR A 536 1.33 -34.18 -3.55
CA THR A 536 2.16 -34.72 -2.45
C THR A 536 1.35 -35.58 -1.49
N LEU A 537 0.02 -35.41 -1.49
CA LEU A 537 -0.90 -36.02 -0.51
C LEU A 537 -0.46 -35.76 0.94
N ARG A 538 0.13 -34.58 1.17
CA ARG A 538 0.65 -34.13 2.46
C ARG A 538 0.00 -32.81 2.88
N GLU A 539 -0.21 -32.66 4.19
CA GLU A 539 -0.57 -31.39 4.83
C GLU A 539 0.66 -30.45 4.82
N ASP A 540 0.94 -29.88 3.66
CA ASP A 540 2.10 -29.05 3.37
C ASP A 540 1.71 -27.63 2.94
N LEU A 541 0.58 -27.14 3.45
CA LEU A 541 0.06 -25.78 3.26
C LEU A 541 -0.22 -25.45 1.78
N ASN A 542 -0.85 -26.36 1.04
CA ASN A 542 -1.18 -26.17 -0.37
C ASN A 542 0.05 -25.78 -1.23
N TYR A 543 1.12 -26.60 -1.18
CA TYR A 543 2.26 -26.47 -2.07
C TYR A 543 1.85 -26.31 -3.54
N ASP A 544 0.84 -27.05 -4.02
CA ASP A 544 0.41 -26.97 -5.41
C ASP A 544 -0.13 -25.59 -5.80
N GLY A 545 -0.95 -24.99 -4.93
CA GLY A 545 -1.40 -23.61 -5.09
C GLY A 545 -0.25 -22.62 -5.08
N ALA A 546 0.68 -22.73 -4.11
CA ALA A 546 1.85 -21.86 -4.02
C ALA A 546 2.75 -21.98 -5.26
N ASN A 547 2.95 -23.20 -5.76
CA ASN A 547 3.74 -23.45 -6.97
C ASN A 547 3.02 -22.97 -8.24
N CYS A 548 1.68 -23.08 -8.31
CA CYS A 548 0.89 -22.49 -9.39
C CYS A 548 1.09 -20.98 -9.45
N LEU A 549 0.96 -20.29 -8.31
CA LEU A 549 1.16 -18.83 -8.21
C LEU A 549 2.58 -18.46 -8.68
N ARG A 550 3.61 -19.17 -8.21
CA ARG A 550 4.99 -18.97 -8.68
C ARG A 550 5.13 -19.16 -10.19
N SER A 551 4.46 -20.15 -10.74
CA SER A 551 4.56 -20.52 -12.16
C SER A 551 3.92 -19.47 -13.09
N LEU A 552 3.01 -18.62 -12.61
CA LEU A 552 2.40 -17.55 -13.43
C LEU A 552 3.43 -16.54 -13.97
N LEU A 553 4.58 -16.39 -13.31
CA LEU A 553 5.67 -15.50 -13.75
C LEU A 553 6.35 -15.94 -15.05
N ALA A 554 6.34 -17.23 -15.35
CA ALA A 554 7.04 -17.81 -16.50
C ALA A 554 6.13 -18.67 -17.39
N GLY A 555 4.89 -18.89 -16.97
CA GLY A 555 3.91 -19.68 -17.71
C GLY A 555 3.51 -19.03 -19.04
N SER A 556 2.97 -19.85 -19.94
CA SER A 556 2.52 -19.44 -21.26
C SER A 556 1.02 -19.62 -21.49
N ASP A 557 0.26 -19.97 -20.45
CA ASP A 557 -1.20 -19.95 -20.53
C ASP A 557 -1.75 -18.51 -20.47
N ALA A 558 -3.07 -18.36 -20.62
CA ALA A 558 -3.72 -17.05 -20.64
C ALA A 558 -3.59 -16.30 -19.30
N ALA A 559 -3.69 -17.01 -18.16
CA ALA A 559 -3.61 -16.40 -16.84
C ALA A 559 -2.18 -15.91 -16.54
N ALA A 560 -1.17 -16.71 -16.88
CA ALA A 560 0.23 -16.34 -16.75
C ALA A 560 0.58 -15.11 -17.61
N ARG A 561 0.14 -15.08 -18.88
CA ARG A 561 0.34 -13.91 -19.76
C ARG A 561 -0.39 -12.67 -19.24
N ALA A 562 -1.62 -12.82 -18.75
CA ALA A 562 -2.37 -11.70 -18.17
C ALA A 562 -1.65 -11.15 -16.94
N LEU A 563 -1.16 -12.02 -16.06
CA LEU A 563 -0.40 -11.63 -14.89
C LEU A 563 0.88 -10.86 -15.26
N GLN A 564 1.70 -11.40 -16.17
CA GLN A 564 2.94 -10.77 -16.60
C GLN A 564 2.69 -9.40 -17.25
N ALA A 565 1.64 -9.29 -18.07
CA ALA A 565 1.22 -8.03 -18.67
C ALA A 565 0.73 -7.02 -17.61
N GLY A 566 -0.07 -7.47 -16.65
CA GLY A 566 -0.54 -6.64 -15.53
C GLY A 566 0.62 -6.12 -14.69
N GLN A 567 1.57 -6.99 -14.36
CA GLN A 567 2.76 -6.64 -13.60
C GLN A 567 3.65 -5.63 -14.34
N ALA A 568 3.82 -5.75 -15.65
CA ALA A 568 4.61 -4.81 -16.44
C ALA A 568 4.08 -3.37 -16.39
N LEU A 569 2.79 -3.17 -16.09
CA LEU A 569 2.18 -1.84 -15.96
C LEU A 569 2.47 -1.16 -14.61
N THR A 570 3.07 -1.87 -13.64
CA THR A 570 3.33 -1.33 -12.30
C THR A 570 4.73 -0.74 -12.16
N LEU A 571 5.59 -0.94 -13.16
CA LEU A 571 7.00 -0.57 -13.14
C LEU A 571 7.22 0.94 -13.00
N ARG A 572 8.16 1.32 -12.13
CA ARG A 572 8.65 2.67 -11.88
C ARG A 572 9.75 3.04 -12.86
N ASN A 573 9.93 4.33 -13.14
CA ASN A 573 10.93 4.79 -14.11
C ASN A 573 12.11 5.56 -13.46
N GLY A 574 12.05 5.85 -12.17
CA GLY A 574 13.06 6.61 -11.43
C GLY A 574 13.02 8.12 -11.66
N ASN A 575 12.14 8.65 -12.50
CA ASN A 575 12.09 10.08 -12.80
C ASN A 575 11.19 10.82 -11.81
N LEU A 576 11.76 11.29 -10.69
CA LEU A 576 11.06 12.14 -9.72
C LEU A 576 10.92 13.59 -10.18
N ARG A 577 11.36 13.92 -11.40
CA ARG A 577 11.32 15.25 -12.02
C ARG A 577 12.11 16.29 -11.21
N GLY A 578 13.21 15.87 -10.57
CA GLY A 578 14.09 16.74 -9.78
C GLY A 578 13.43 17.31 -8.51
N LYS A 579 12.32 16.71 -8.06
CA LYS A 579 11.64 17.04 -6.81
C LYS A 579 12.50 16.59 -5.61
N PRO A 580 12.63 17.40 -4.53
CA PRO A 580 13.27 16.95 -3.29
C PRO A 580 12.55 15.72 -2.74
N ALA A 581 13.32 14.66 -2.47
CA ALA A 581 12.76 13.39 -2.04
C ALA A 581 13.59 12.72 -0.95
N VAL A 582 12.92 12.12 0.03
CA VAL A 582 13.54 11.29 1.08
C VAL A 582 12.79 9.96 1.18
N ILE A 583 13.53 8.86 1.05
CA ILE A 583 13.06 7.51 1.37
C ILE A 583 13.71 7.08 2.68
N VAL A 584 12.92 6.66 3.66
CA VAL A 584 13.40 5.94 4.84
C VAL A 584 13.02 4.46 4.73
N HIS A 585 13.90 3.54 5.08
CA HIS A 585 13.60 2.11 5.00
C HIS A 585 14.40 1.33 6.05
N GLY A 586 13.73 0.48 6.82
CA GLY A 586 14.37 -0.46 7.73
C GLY A 586 15.19 -1.54 7.03
N ARG A 587 16.45 -1.72 7.43
CA ARG A 587 17.36 -2.76 6.92
C ARG A 587 16.83 -4.17 7.15
N SER A 588 16.08 -4.37 8.24
CA SER A 588 15.48 -5.67 8.59
C SER A 588 14.14 -5.90 7.90
N ASP A 589 13.72 -5.12 6.89
CA ASP A 589 12.42 -5.34 6.24
C ASP A 589 12.33 -6.73 5.57
N GLY A 590 11.57 -7.63 6.21
CA GLY A 590 11.31 -8.98 5.71
C GLY A 590 10.14 -9.10 4.73
N LEU A 591 9.35 -8.04 4.53
CA LEU A 591 8.24 -8.01 3.58
C LEU A 591 8.64 -7.37 2.25
N LEU A 592 9.28 -6.20 2.29
CA LEU A 592 9.76 -5.44 1.14
C LEU A 592 11.30 -5.29 1.22
N PRO A 593 12.08 -6.36 0.98
CA PRO A 593 13.52 -6.32 1.17
C PRO A 593 14.16 -5.11 0.48
N VAL A 594 15.02 -4.39 1.21
CA VAL A 594 15.70 -3.17 0.73
C VAL A 594 16.44 -3.38 -0.60
N ASN A 595 16.90 -4.61 -0.85
CA ASN A 595 17.58 -5.01 -2.08
C ASN A 595 16.68 -5.05 -3.32
N HIS A 596 15.36 -5.09 -3.15
CA HIS A 596 14.40 -5.13 -4.26
C HIS A 596 13.67 -3.81 -4.47
N THR A 597 13.72 -2.91 -3.49
CA THR A 597 12.96 -1.66 -3.48
C THR A 597 13.89 -0.44 -3.43
N SER A 598 14.19 0.09 -2.23
CA SER A 598 14.82 1.41 -2.07
C SER A 598 16.26 1.47 -2.57
N ARG A 599 17.09 0.44 -2.33
CA ARG A 599 18.49 0.44 -2.79
C ARG A 599 18.58 0.52 -4.33
N PRO A 600 17.98 -0.39 -5.11
CA PRO A 600 18.01 -0.28 -6.56
C PRO A 600 17.25 0.94 -7.10
N TYR A 601 16.18 1.41 -6.43
CA TYR A 601 15.47 2.62 -6.86
C TYR A 601 16.32 3.89 -6.73
N LEU A 602 17.14 4.00 -5.69
CA LEU A 602 18.12 5.08 -5.56
C LEU A 602 19.07 5.12 -6.78
N GLY A 603 19.55 3.96 -7.20
CA GLY A 603 20.37 3.81 -8.39
C GLY A 603 19.62 4.19 -9.67
N LEU A 604 18.40 3.69 -9.84
CA LEU A 604 17.56 3.98 -11.00
C LEU A 604 17.25 5.49 -11.12
N ASN A 605 16.89 6.15 -10.01
CA ASN A 605 16.66 7.58 -10.00
C ASN A 605 17.93 8.36 -10.36
N ARG A 606 19.10 7.96 -9.81
CA ARG A 606 20.37 8.60 -10.15
C ARG A 606 20.73 8.40 -11.63
N GLN A 607 20.45 7.24 -12.20
CA GLN A 607 20.65 6.97 -13.63
C GLN A 607 19.72 7.83 -14.49
N GLN A 608 18.47 8.01 -14.07
CA GLN A 608 17.44 8.73 -14.82
C GLN A 608 17.59 10.26 -14.75
N GLU A 609 17.98 10.82 -13.60
CA GLU A 609 18.06 12.27 -13.38
C GLU A 609 19.50 12.80 -13.36
N GLY A 610 20.50 11.93 -13.19
CA GLY A 610 21.90 12.33 -13.10
C GLY A 610 22.17 13.25 -11.91
N VAL A 611 22.96 14.30 -12.13
CA VAL A 611 23.36 15.26 -11.07
C VAL A 611 22.21 16.13 -10.55
N THR A 612 21.05 16.13 -11.22
CA THR A 612 19.87 16.88 -10.77
C THR A 612 18.99 16.07 -9.81
N SER A 613 19.31 14.79 -9.60
CA SER A 613 18.67 13.93 -8.60
C SER A 613 18.76 14.57 -7.21
N LYS A 614 17.60 14.78 -6.58
CA LYS A 614 17.46 15.25 -5.20
C LYS A 614 16.88 14.17 -4.28
N LEU A 615 17.11 12.91 -4.63
CA LEU A 615 16.69 11.78 -3.82
C LEU A 615 17.76 11.44 -2.77
N SER A 616 17.33 11.45 -1.51
CA SER A 616 18.06 10.91 -0.38
C SER A 616 17.46 9.60 0.09
N TYR A 617 18.32 8.60 0.33
CA TYR A 617 17.93 7.33 0.91
C TYR A 617 18.53 7.16 2.30
N VAL A 618 17.68 6.98 3.31
CA VAL A 618 18.10 6.69 4.67
C VAL A 618 17.72 5.25 5.01
N GLU A 619 18.72 4.41 5.17
CA GLU A 619 18.57 3.03 5.61
C GLU A 619 18.71 2.95 7.12
N VAL A 620 17.71 2.43 7.82
CA VAL A 620 17.65 2.42 9.30
C VAL A 620 17.94 1.01 9.79
N GLU A 621 18.98 0.83 10.60
CA GLU A 621 19.23 -0.46 11.24
C GLU A 621 18.18 -0.78 12.30
N ASN A 622 18.06 -2.06 12.66
CA ASN A 622 17.13 -2.53 13.69
C ASN A 622 15.70 -2.03 13.48
N ALA A 623 15.27 -1.94 12.22
CA ALA A 623 13.98 -1.40 11.84
C ALA A 623 13.42 -2.27 10.72
N GLN A 624 12.10 -2.48 10.73
CA GLN A 624 11.39 -3.41 9.84
C GLN A 624 10.02 -2.85 9.45
N HIS A 625 9.34 -3.50 8.51
CA HIS A 625 8.12 -3.02 7.86
C HIS A 625 6.94 -2.66 8.77
N PHE A 626 6.70 -3.46 9.81
CA PHE A 626 5.46 -3.47 10.58
C PHE A 626 5.65 -2.83 11.95
N ASP A 627 5.72 -1.50 12.05
CA ASP A 627 5.85 -0.82 13.35
C ASP A 627 4.82 -1.28 14.38
N ALA A 628 3.56 -1.52 13.96
CA ALA A 628 2.53 -2.08 14.82
C ALA A 628 2.92 -3.40 15.50
N PHE A 629 3.74 -4.24 14.85
CA PHE A 629 4.16 -5.53 15.42
C PHE A 629 5.20 -5.37 16.53
N ILE A 630 5.87 -4.21 16.62
CA ILE A 630 6.85 -3.95 17.68
C ILE A 630 6.22 -4.05 19.07
N GLY A 631 4.99 -3.53 19.23
CA GLY A 631 4.22 -3.60 20.46
C GLY A 631 3.33 -4.84 20.59
N LEU A 632 3.06 -5.57 19.50
CA LEU A 632 2.09 -6.68 19.47
C LEU A 632 2.72 -8.07 19.45
N VAL A 633 3.92 -8.21 18.88
CA VAL A 633 4.61 -9.51 18.76
C VAL A 633 5.66 -9.62 19.87
N PRO A 634 5.54 -10.60 20.79
CA PRO A 634 6.55 -10.82 21.82
C PRO A 634 7.96 -10.98 21.22
N GLY A 635 8.95 -10.28 21.81
CA GLY A 635 10.34 -10.28 21.35
C GLY A 635 10.68 -9.19 20.32
N TYR A 636 9.71 -8.65 19.57
CA TYR A 636 9.99 -7.57 18.60
C TYR A 636 10.45 -6.30 19.30
N SER A 637 9.85 -5.97 20.44
CA SER A 637 10.21 -4.78 21.21
C SER A 637 11.69 -4.73 21.61
N ASN A 638 12.34 -5.88 21.81
CA ASN A 638 13.75 -5.98 22.17
C ASN A 638 14.69 -5.80 20.96
N ARG A 639 14.17 -6.00 19.74
CA ARG A 639 14.93 -6.08 18.48
C ARG A 639 14.81 -4.84 17.62
N TYR A 640 13.63 -4.23 17.59
CA TYR A 640 13.30 -3.24 16.58
C TYR A 640 12.92 -1.87 17.16
N VAL A 641 13.30 -0.83 16.44
CA VAL A 641 12.88 0.57 16.64
C VAL A 641 11.84 0.96 15.59
N PRO A 642 10.90 1.86 15.91
CA PRO A 642 9.84 2.27 14.99
C PRO A 642 10.36 3.16 13.85
N LEU A 643 10.04 2.81 12.60
CA LEU A 643 10.33 3.62 11.41
C LEU A 643 9.49 4.88 11.31
N HIS A 644 8.32 4.92 11.96
CA HIS A 644 7.43 6.07 11.95
C HIS A 644 8.12 7.35 12.47
N VAL A 645 9.04 7.23 13.42
CA VAL A 645 9.90 8.35 13.88
C VAL A 645 10.69 8.95 12.72
N TYR A 646 11.23 8.10 11.85
CA TYR A 646 12.04 8.50 10.71
C TYR A 646 11.21 9.02 9.54
N LEU A 647 9.98 8.51 9.34
CA LEU A 647 9.04 9.10 8.39
C LEU A 647 8.73 10.55 8.75
N ASN A 648 8.43 10.84 10.02
CA ASN A 648 8.17 12.22 10.48
C ASN A 648 9.39 13.13 10.22
N ARG A 649 10.60 12.65 10.49
CA ARG A 649 11.84 13.38 10.20
C ARG A 649 12.07 13.59 8.70
N ALA A 650 11.68 12.64 7.85
CA ALA A 650 11.76 12.77 6.40
C ALA A 650 10.77 13.83 5.89
N LEU A 651 9.54 13.84 6.41
CA LEU A 651 8.56 14.87 6.12
C LEU A 651 9.05 16.26 6.57
N ASP A 652 9.66 16.36 7.76
CA ASP A 652 10.29 17.60 8.24
C ASP A 652 11.41 18.08 7.31
N ALA A 653 12.29 17.17 6.88
CA ALA A 653 13.40 17.52 5.99
C ALA A 653 12.92 18.02 4.63
N VAL A 654 11.90 17.39 4.04
CA VAL A 654 11.32 17.82 2.76
C VAL A 654 10.58 19.14 2.92
N TYR A 655 9.81 19.32 4.00
CA TYR A 655 9.12 20.59 4.27
C TYR A 655 10.10 21.75 4.49
N ASP A 656 11.15 21.55 5.28
CA ASP A 656 12.20 22.56 5.50
C ASP A 656 12.94 22.89 4.20
N ASN A 657 13.16 21.90 3.32
CA ASN A 657 13.75 22.13 2.01
C ASN A 657 12.87 23.04 1.14
N LEU A 658 11.58 22.72 1.06
CA LEU A 658 10.62 23.44 0.22
C LEU A 658 10.33 24.85 0.73
N THR A 659 10.29 25.05 2.05
CA THR A 659 9.86 26.32 2.65
C THR A 659 11.00 27.22 3.12
N ALA A 660 12.17 26.66 3.40
CA ALA A 660 13.32 27.40 3.92
C ALA A 660 14.64 27.13 3.17
N GLY A 661 14.64 26.30 2.11
CA GLY A 661 15.83 26.00 1.32
C GLY A 661 16.89 25.18 2.05
N LYS A 662 16.54 24.54 3.18
CA LYS A 662 17.46 23.70 3.94
C LYS A 662 17.83 22.46 3.14
N ALA A 663 19.12 22.10 3.11
CA ALA A 663 19.56 20.90 2.39
C ALA A 663 18.91 19.63 2.98
N LEU A 664 18.52 18.70 2.10
CA LEU A 664 18.10 17.36 2.50
C LEU A 664 19.27 16.61 3.16
N PRO A 665 19.00 15.67 4.09
CA PRO A 665 20.05 14.81 4.62
C PRO A 665 20.70 14.01 3.49
N PRO A 666 22.03 13.83 3.46
CA PRO A 666 22.66 12.91 2.51
C PRO A 666 22.16 11.48 2.70
N SER A 667 22.26 10.66 1.65
CA SER A 667 21.94 9.23 1.74
C SER A 667 22.87 8.55 2.74
N GLN A 668 22.31 7.80 3.69
CA GLN A 668 23.07 7.27 4.82
C GLN A 668 22.43 6.04 5.48
N VAL A 669 23.27 5.25 6.14
CA VAL A 669 22.86 4.22 7.10
C VAL A 669 22.80 4.86 8.49
N LEU A 670 21.66 4.71 9.16
CA LEU A 670 21.50 5.09 10.57
C LEU A 670 21.73 3.89 11.47
N ARG A 671 22.76 4.00 12.31
CA ARG A 671 23.13 3.02 13.33
C ARG A 671 22.26 3.23 14.58
N THR A 672 21.07 2.66 14.57
CA THR A 672 20.16 2.68 15.72
C THR A 672 20.60 1.65 16.76
N THR A 673 20.07 1.76 17.98
CA THR A 673 20.34 0.80 19.04
C THR A 673 19.03 0.18 19.50
N PRO A 674 18.84 -1.15 19.42
CA PRO A 674 17.66 -1.80 19.98
C PRO A 674 17.48 -1.50 21.46
N ARG A 675 16.25 -1.62 21.96
CA ARG A 675 15.94 -1.37 23.39
C ARG A 675 16.59 -2.39 24.33
N GLY A 676 16.94 -3.58 23.82
CA GLY A 676 17.53 -4.65 24.61
C GLY A 676 16.57 -5.22 25.66
N GLY A 677 17.12 -5.67 26.78
CA GLY A 677 16.37 -6.37 27.84
C GLY A 677 16.34 -7.90 27.64
N THR A 678 15.66 -8.60 28.56
CA THR A 678 15.50 -10.05 28.47
C THR A 678 14.65 -10.39 27.25
N LEU A 679 15.12 -11.30 26.42
CA LEU A 679 14.41 -11.74 25.21
C LEU A 679 13.00 -12.22 25.57
N ASN A 680 12.03 -11.87 24.73
CA ASN A 680 10.61 -12.23 24.87
C ASN A 680 9.94 -11.66 26.14
N THR A 681 10.51 -10.61 26.73
CA THR A 681 9.86 -9.80 27.77
C THR A 681 9.69 -8.36 27.25
N PRO A 682 8.73 -7.57 27.78
CA PRO A 682 8.59 -6.18 27.39
C PRO A 682 9.91 -5.42 27.53
N ALA A 683 10.38 -4.84 26.43
CA ALA A 683 11.63 -4.08 26.43
C ALA A 683 11.52 -2.81 27.30
N PRO A 684 12.65 -2.26 27.77
CA PRO A 684 12.71 -0.94 28.39
C PRO A 684 12.08 0.15 27.50
N ALA A 685 11.83 1.34 28.04
CA ALA A 685 11.32 2.45 27.24
C ALA A 685 12.32 2.87 26.16
N LEU A 686 11.82 3.17 24.96
CA LEU A 686 12.59 3.72 23.85
C LEU A 686 13.08 5.13 24.21
N LEU A 687 14.38 5.36 24.09
CA LEU A 687 15.00 6.66 24.35
C LEU A 687 15.44 7.32 23.03
N PRO A 688 15.58 8.66 22.99
CA PRO A 688 16.14 9.35 21.83
C PRO A 688 17.51 8.82 21.38
N SER A 689 18.32 8.29 22.31
CA SER A 689 19.61 7.66 22.00
C SER A 689 19.49 6.34 21.24
N ASN A 690 18.34 5.66 21.29
CA ASN A 690 18.06 4.48 20.47
C ASN A 690 17.78 4.86 19.01
N VAL A 691 17.24 6.05 18.77
CA VAL A 691 16.76 6.55 17.47
C VAL A 691 17.49 7.84 17.06
N PRO A 692 18.80 7.79 16.75
CA PRO A 692 19.59 8.98 16.44
C PRO A 692 19.01 9.76 15.24
N PRO A 693 19.22 11.09 15.18
CA PRO A 693 18.74 11.93 14.07
C PRO A 693 19.53 11.67 12.78
N PHE A 694 19.04 12.21 11.65
CA PHE A 694 19.82 12.23 10.41
C PHE A 694 21.10 13.05 10.58
N ALA A 695 22.22 12.53 10.10
CA ALA A 695 23.46 13.28 10.03
C ALA A 695 23.46 14.19 8.78
N ALA A 696 23.75 15.48 8.95
CA ALA A 696 23.98 16.38 7.83
C ALA A 696 25.27 16.05 7.06
N SER A 697 26.25 15.47 7.77
CA SER A 697 27.51 14.96 7.22
C SER A 697 27.75 13.56 7.80
N PRO A 698 27.22 12.49 7.18
CA PRO A 698 27.44 11.14 7.68
C PRO A 698 28.92 10.78 7.65
N ALA A 699 29.38 10.04 8.67
CA ALA A 699 30.72 9.45 8.65
C ALA A 699 30.88 8.54 7.42
N ALA A 700 32.10 8.37 6.92
CA ALA A 700 32.35 7.59 5.70
C ALA A 700 31.77 6.16 5.77
N GLY A 701 31.84 5.50 6.93
CA GLY A 701 31.25 4.18 7.17
C GLY A 701 29.72 4.14 7.29
N ASN A 702 29.04 5.28 7.14
CA ASN A 702 27.58 5.42 7.14
C ASN A 702 27.07 6.07 5.85
N ALA A 703 27.93 6.60 4.97
CA ALA A 703 27.48 7.26 3.75
C ALA A 703 27.07 6.22 2.69
N ILE A 704 25.86 6.36 2.16
CA ILE A 704 25.41 5.59 0.99
C ILE A 704 25.77 6.40 -0.25
N THR A 705 26.45 5.78 -1.20
CA THR A 705 26.89 6.48 -2.44
C THR A 705 26.37 5.77 -3.67
N VAL A 706 26.20 6.52 -4.76
CA VAL A 706 25.88 5.99 -6.08
C VAL A 706 27.00 6.39 -7.03
N ASN A 707 27.79 5.41 -7.46
CA ASN A 707 28.91 5.60 -8.37
C ASN A 707 28.57 4.91 -9.70
N ALA A 708 28.35 5.69 -10.75
CA ALA A 708 27.76 5.21 -12.00
C ALA A 708 26.45 4.45 -11.71
N ASN A 709 26.42 3.14 -11.98
CA ASN A 709 25.25 2.29 -11.76
C ASN A 709 25.32 1.49 -10.45
N THR A 710 26.34 1.71 -9.61
CA THR A 710 26.54 0.96 -8.37
C THR A 710 26.06 1.76 -7.17
N VAL A 711 25.11 1.20 -6.43
CA VAL A 711 24.66 1.70 -5.13
C VAL A 711 25.47 1.01 -4.04
N GLN A 712 26.33 1.77 -3.38
CA GLN A 712 27.22 1.33 -2.33
C GLN A 712 26.58 1.62 -0.97
N VAL A 713 26.16 0.56 -0.28
CA VAL A 713 25.60 0.63 1.08
C VAL A 713 26.66 0.12 2.06
N PRO A 714 27.02 0.89 3.10
CA PRO A 714 27.90 0.38 4.15
C PRO A 714 27.34 -0.85 4.87
N ASP A 715 28.25 -1.74 5.27
CA ASP A 715 27.91 -2.97 6.00
C ASP A 715 27.12 -2.71 7.26
#